data_AF-A0A0D2BU57-F1
#
_entry.id   AF-A0A0D2BU57-F1
#
_cell.length_a   1.000
_cell.length_b   1.000
_cell.length_c   1.000
_cell.angle_alpha   90.00
_cell.angle_beta   90.00
_cell.angle_gamma   90.00
#
_symmetry.space_group_name_H-M   'P 1'
#
loop_
_entity.id
_entity.type
_entity.pdbx_description
1 polymer ?
#
loop_
_entity_poly.entity_id
_entity_poly.type
_entity_poly.pdbx_seq_one_letter_code
_entity_poly.pdbx_strand_id
1 'polypeptide(L)'
;MPPQPVPPPRTKLGHHRLLCPNASILVSPLCLGAMGFGEIWGPEMGECNKESSYTILDKFHAAGGNFIDTANFYMAGQSEEWVGDWMADRGVREQMIIATKFTLPYKLPEQMPEGSITSNFGGANRKSLRLSLAESLKRLKTDYVDILYVHAWDGVTSIPELMRSLDDVVKQGKVLYLGISNWPAWLVVKANDYARQHCLTPFVVYEGLWNVVARDIERDIVPMCQAEGMAITVWESMGAGKFKSKAEKAQKGGRPEYDLSGKGLDAYERATEALERVAKRKGTNAVGIALRYVTLKAPYVFPIVGGRKIEHLQANIDNLSIQLSEDDIREIEEAVPANLGYPHAFLSGKGDKHVGPTRPTKLELWWGAFEGVEELKLLSTQPITSTSGSDQHVENLNPHADGKDLQFPTPSLARGEVSHVCEQLRAALPPYNELKSCFSGDTKWWDFWHIKTFGTDSSHETLLEFLERVYTMGTPVELGFLVSSYGRHNAAEASQFLPLVDRLVLAGERFASNVEGLLLTVFHAKVYLDVGQPRRAFLCNRHGISLAQIMNLHRNYSSSPRRSAAWWTLYLGDRFLSVLLGLPYAISDDSFIITYADKTSEVGHATLPFAIRLGMLTGRVIDQVQSRKGPKFSEILDIDDELTSLASTKPIHWWDHQIPANSQSDDMNELRERLICQTQYFLTRIYLHLPYLLKSPTSHLYVNSRLTAVESARDLLRRYLSLRSQFNSQPIFDCQSVDFVGFMGAVILVIGSFCDSGAPPRTVDVELANETMGVLQRVAANKINHLSRECHKTLATLLSLVHVDDSLRSTVPSKISIPYFGTLYVASERHLKSSSLQTSSQQSTLPDYPASLSNSFINVPDAVLNCQSSTIAYEGMYSFDSDLFQTQDEFPQVSCSLDIMPDLDQDWESFFNSDI
;
A
#
# COMPACT_ATOMS: atom_id res chain seq x y z
N MET A 1 -10.29 30.55 24.92
CA MET A 1 -9.05 31.33 24.72
C MET A 1 -8.16 30.55 23.76
N PRO A 2 -7.56 31.16 22.73
CA PRO A 2 -6.51 30.50 21.97
C PRO A 2 -5.32 30.19 22.91
N PRO A 3 -4.63 29.05 22.74
CA PRO A 3 -3.47 28.70 23.54
C PRO A 3 -2.38 29.76 23.39
N GLN A 4 -1.72 30.12 24.50
CA GLN A 4 -0.57 31.01 24.44
C GLN A 4 0.60 30.33 23.70
N PRO A 5 1.44 31.09 22.97
CA PRO A 5 2.63 30.55 22.33
C PRO A 5 3.54 29.88 23.37
N VAL A 6 4.03 28.67 23.05
CA VAL A 6 4.96 27.93 23.92
C VAL A 6 6.29 28.70 23.98
N PRO A 7 6.88 28.92 25.17
CA PRO A 7 8.18 29.58 25.28
C PRO A 7 9.27 28.78 24.56
N PRO A 8 10.33 29.45 24.05
CA PRO A 8 11.44 28.75 23.41
C PRO A 8 12.11 27.78 24.40
N PRO A 9 12.64 26.64 23.91
CA PRO A 9 13.29 25.66 24.77
C PRO A 9 14.55 26.26 25.42
N ARG A 10 14.86 25.78 26.64
CA ARG A 10 15.97 26.31 27.46
C ARG A 10 17.34 26.07 26.85
N THR A 11 17.51 24.97 26.13
CA THR A 11 18.76 24.60 25.47
C THR A 11 18.47 24.07 24.07
N LYS A 12 19.53 23.90 23.26
CA LYS A 12 19.41 23.29 21.93
C LYS A 12 18.92 21.84 21.96
N LEU A 13 19.04 21.14 23.08
CA LEU A 13 18.52 19.79 23.25
C LEU A 13 16.99 19.75 23.21
N GLY A 14 16.31 20.82 23.65
CA GLY A 14 14.85 20.95 23.60
C GLY A 14 14.30 21.34 22.22
N HIS A 15 15.15 21.53 21.22
CA HIS A 15 14.71 21.64 19.82
C HIS A 15 14.56 20.24 19.24
N HIS A 16 13.44 19.60 19.56
CA HIS A 16 13.14 18.25 19.09
C HIS A 16 13.01 18.23 17.57
N ARG A 17 13.45 17.12 16.98
CA ARG A 17 13.46 16.88 15.53
C ARG A 17 12.56 15.68 15.24
N LEU A 18 11.92 15.70 14.08
CA LEU A 18 11.26 14.53 13.51
C LEU A 18 12.25 13.36 13.49
N LEU A 19 11.84 12.18 13.99
CA LEU A 19 12.67 10.98 13.96
C LEU A 19 13.01 10.61 12.51
N CYS A 20 12.01 10.35 11.68
CA CYS A 20 12.18 10.12 10.23
C CYS A 20 10.87 10.36 9.47
N PRO A 21 10.87 10.38 8.12
CA PRO A 21 9.63 10.56 7.34
C PRO A 21 8.55 9.52 7.64
N ASN A 22 8.95 8.31 8.03
CA ASN A 22 8.06 7.19 8.33
C ASN A 22 7.66 7.09 9.81
N ALA A 23 8.16 8.00 10.68
CA ALA A 23 7.80 8.06 12.10
C ALA A 23 7.77 9.51 12.59
N SER A 24 6.57 10.03 12.80
CA SER A 24 6.35 11.44 13.11
C SER A 24 6.64 11.87 14.56
N ILE A 25 7.18 10.96 15.38
CA ILE A 25 7.61 11.30 16.75
C ILE A 25 8.77 12.28 16.75
N LEU A 26 8.74 13.18 17.73
CA LEU A 26 9.75 14.21 17.92
C LEU A 26 10.72 13.79 19.02
N VAL A 27 11.99 13.69 18.66
CA VAL A 27 13.07 13.26 19.55
C VAL A 27 14.12 14.37 19.71
N SER A 28 14.76 14.42 20.87
CA SER A 28 15.90 15.30 21.11
C SER A 28 17.04 14.97 20.15
N PRO A 29 17.83 15.96 19.71
CA PRO A 29 18.91 15.77 18.74
C PRO A 29 20.04 14.86 19.24
N LEU A 30 20.09 14.57 20.53
CA LEU A 30 20.91 13.54 21.17
C LEU A 30 19.98 12.53 21.86
N CYS A 31 20.37 11.26 21.81
CA CYS A 31 19.76 10.19 22.58
C CYS A 31 20.63 9.89 23.80
N LEU A 32 20.06 9.79 25.00
CA LEU A 32 20.81 9.43 26.21
C LEU A 32 20.89 7.91 26.33
N GLY A 33 22.10 7.36 26.22
CA GLY A 33 22.35 5.93 26.41
C GLY A 33 22.49 5.54 27.88
N ALA A 34 21.71 4.55 28.31
CA ALA A 34 21.63 4.10 29.69
C ALA A 34 22.43 2.80 29.97
N MET A 35 23.27 2.33 29.04
CA MET A 35 24.07 1.10 29.21
C MET A 35 24.92 1.10 30.49
N GLY A 36 25.39 2.28 30.91
CA GLY A 36 26.19 2.45 32.12
C GLY A 36 25.37 2.56 33.41
N PHE A 37 24.03 2.60 33.37
CA PHE A 37 23.20 2.75 34.56
C PHE A 37 23.00 1.38 35.22
N GLY A 38 23.82 1.12 36.23
CA GLY A 38 23.83 -0.11 37.00
C GLY A 38 25.18 -0.35 37.65
N GLU A 39 25.19 -1.29 38.60
CA GLU A 39 26.39 -1.62 39.39
C GLU A 39 27.07 -2.91 38.91
N ILE A 40 26.34 -3.76 38.18
CA ILE A 40 26.77 -5.14 37.88
C ILE A 40 28.06 -5.20 37.06
N TRP A 41 28.24 -4.30 36.08
CA TRP A 41 29.47 -4.21 35.27
C TRP A 41 30.34 -3.01 35.65
N GLY A 42 30.22 -2.53 36.90
CA GLY A 42 30.97 -1.39 37.41
C GLY A 42 32.49 -1.48 37.22
N PRO A 43 33.14 -2.63 37.50
CA PRO A 43 34.58 -2.80 37.29
C PRO A 43 35.02 -2.67 35.82
N GLU A 44 34.22 -3.15 34.87
CA GLU A 44 34.55 -3.19 33.45
C GLU A 44 34.14 -1.91 32.69
N MET A 45 33.05 -1.25 33.13
CA MET A 45 32.42 -0.14 32.42
C MET A 45 32.54 1.20 33.17
N GLY A 46 32.93 1.14 34.44
CA GLY A 46 33.00 2.25 35.38
C GLY A 46 31.72 2.40 36.20
N GLU A 47 31.87 2.64 37.50
CA GLU A 47 30.76 2.75 38.46
C GLU A 47 29.82 3.92 38.16
N CYS A 48 28.51 3.65 38.16
CA CYS A 48 27.43 4.62 38.13
C CYS A 48 26.27 4.04 38.95
N ASN A 49 26.06 4.57 40.15
CA ASN A 49 25.02 4.09 41.06
C ASN A 49 23.65 4.71 40.70
N LYS A 50 22.60 4.33 41.44
CA LYS A 50 21.25 4.81 41.17
C LYS A 50 21.12 6.34 41.31
N GLU A 51 21.73 6.92 42.34
CA GLU A 51 21.67 8.37 42.61
C GLU A 51 22.33 9.18 41.48
N SER A 52 23.51 8.76 41.02
CA SER A 52 24.19 9.40 39.90
C SER A 52 23.40 9.24 38.60
N SER A 53 22.78 8.08 38.38
CA SER A 53 21.93 7.83 37.19
C SER A 53 20.71 8.75 37.18
N TYR A 54 20.03 8.88 38.32
CA TYR A 54 18.91 9.81 38.50
C TYR A 54 19.34 11.26 38.25
N THR A 55 20.49 11.65 38.77
CA THR A 55 21.01 13.01 38.58
C THR A 55 21.27 13.31 37.10
N ILE A 56 21.81 12.34 36.34
CA ILE A 56 22.04 12.47 34.90
C ILE A 56 20.70 12.56 34.15
N LEU A 57 19.73 11.70 34.49
CA LEU A 57 18.38 11.70 33.90
C LEU A 57 17.66 13.03 34.16
N ASP A 58 17.66 13.52 35.41
CA ASP A 58 17.08 14.80 35.80
C ASP A 58 17.74 15.96 35.03
N LYS A 59 19.06 15.95 34.84
CA LYS A 59 19.76 16.97 34.06
C LYS A 59 19.45 16.92 32.57
N PHE A 60 19.34 15.72 32.00
CA PHE A 60 18.98 15.53 30.59
C PHE A 60 17.56 16.04 30.32
N HIS A 61 16.59 15.64 31.16
CA HIS A 61 15.21 16.08 31.07
C HIS A 61 15.09 17.60 31.28
N ALA A 62 15.74 18.16 32.30
CA ALA A 62 15.71 19.59 32.58
C ALA A 62 16.31 20.46 31.46
N ALA A 63 17.23 19.91 30.66
CA ALA A 63 17.79 20.55 29.48
C ALA A 63 16.87 20.46 28.24
N GLY A 64 15.77 19.69 28.32
CA GLY A 64 14.82 19.46 27.24
C GLY A 64 15.05 18.15 26.47
N GLY A 65 15.88 17.24 26.97
CA GLY A 65 16.07 15.91 26.39
C GLY A 65 14.85 15.03 26.64
N ASN A 66 14.44 14.27 25.61
CA ASN A 66 13.32 13.34 25.72
C ASN A 66 13.63 11.93 25.20
N PHE A 67 14.75 11.70 24.52
CA PHE A 67 15.06 10.39 23.92
C PHE A 67 16.08 9.62 24.76
N ILE A 68 15.66 8.48 25.32
CA ILE A 68 16.50 7.58 26.15
C ILE A 68 16.57 6.21 25.50
N ASP A 69 17.78 5.66 25.43
CA ASP A 69 18.06 4.32 24.94
C ASP A 69 18.58 3.41 26.07
N THR A 70 17.94 2.25 26.24
CA THR A 70 18.34 1.19 27.17
C THR A 70 18.22 -0.19 26.49
N ALA A 71 18.41 -1.29 27.21
CA ALA A 71 18.18 -2.65 26.71
C ALA A 71 17.95 -3.64 27.86
N ASN A 72 17.23 -4.72 27.56
CA ASN A 72 16.98 -5.82 28.50
C ASN A 72 18.25 -6.42 29.13
N PHE A 73 19.34 -6.41 28.38
CA PHE A 73 20.64 -6.98 28.74
C PHE A 73 21.51 -6.03 29.56
N TYR A 74 21.28 -4.70 29.47
CA TYR A 74 22.15 -3.71 30.09
C TYR A 74 22.13 -3.80 31.61
N MET A 75 23.32 -4.00 32.20
CA MET A 75 23.50 -4.20 33.64
C MET A 75 22.54 -5.29 34.16
N ALA A 76 22.40 -6.38 33.39
CA ALA A 76 21.48 -7.48 33.64
C ALA A 76 20.03 -7.06 33.99
N GLY A 77 19.56 -5.97 33.38
CA GLY A 77 18.21 -5.41 33.55
C GLY A 77 18.12 -4.22 34.51
N GLN A 78 19.16 -3.90 35.30
CA GLN A 78 19.14 -2.74 36.21
C GLN A 78 18.93 -1.41 35.48
N SER A 79 19.45 -1.28 34.25
CA SER A 79 19.30 -0.05 33.48
C SER A 79 17.83 0.27 33.21
N GLU A 80 17.05 -0.72 32.77
CA GLU A 80 15.59 -0.58 32.57
C GLU A 80 14.87 -0.30 33.89
N GLU A 81 15.25 -0.99 34.96
CA GLU A 81 14.64 -0.81 36.28
C GLU A 81 14.84 0.62 36.80
N TRP A 82 16.05 1.16 36.71
CA TRP A 82 16.35 2.50 37.21
C TRP A 82 15.75 3.60 36.34
N VAL A 83 15.70 3.42 35.02
CA VAL A 83 14.99 4.35 34.13
C VAL A 83 13.49 4.32 34.42
N GLY A 84 12.91 3.13 34.61
CA GLY A 84 11.50 2.96 34.97
C GLY A 84 11.14 3.56 36.33
N ASP A 85 11.95 3.30 37.35
CA ASP A 85 11.80 3.90 38.67
C ASP A 85 11.87 5.44 38.59
N TRP A 86 12.86 5.99 37.87
CA TRP A 86 13.00 7.43 37.71
C TRP A 86 11.79 8.06 37.01
N MET A 87 11.31 7.45 35.91
CA MET A 87 10.13 7.96 35.19
C MET A 87 8.89 7.97 36.07
N ALA A 88 8.70 6.91 36.87
CA ALA A 88 7.59 6.80 37.80
C ALA A 88 7.70 7.82 38.95
N ASP A 89 8.89 7.97 39.53
CA ASP A 89 9.16 8.90 40.63
C ASP A 89 8.98 10.37 40.21
N ARG A 90 9.23 10.69 38.93
CA ARG A 90 9.10 12.05 38.37
C ARG A 90 7.77 12.30 37.67
N GLY A 91 7.00 11.26 37.33
CA GLY A 91 5.75 11.37 36.57
C GLY A 91 5.96 11.93 35.17
N VAL A 92 6.99 11.45 34.46
CA VAL A 92 7.41 12.00 33.15
C VAL A 92 7.30 11.02 31.99
N ARG A 93 6.75 9.81 32.19
CA ARG A 93 6.74 8.75 31.16
C ARG A 93 6.22 9.23 29.80
N GLU A 94 5.13 10.00 29.78
CA GLU A 94 4.48 10.50 28.57
C GLU A 94 5.28 11.59 27.85
N GLN A 95 6.26 12.20 28.53
CA GLN A 95 7.17 13.19 27.96
C GLN A 95 8.39 12.53 27.31
N MET A 96 8.66 11.27 27.63
CA MET A 96 9.87 10.56 27.22
C MET A 96 9.60 9.60 26.07
N ILE A 97 10.55 9.54 25.15
CA ILE A 97 10.67 8.54 24.10
C ILE A 97 11.65 7.48 24.60
N ILE A 98 11.13 6.31 24.93
CA ILE A 98 11.91 5.20 25.49
C ILE A 98 12.17 4.15 24.42
N ALA A 99 13.45 3.97 24.11
CA ALA A 99 13.96 2.87 23.32
C ALA A 99 14.48 1.74 24.23
N THR A 100 14.04 0.51 23.98
CA THR A 100 14.67 -0.69 24.53
C THR A 100 14.91 -1.73 23.45
N LYS A 101 15.59 -2.84 23.79
CA LYS A 101 16.04 -3.84 22.85
C LYS A 101 15.81 -5.25 23.37
N PHE A 102 15.56 -6.18 22.45
CA PHE A 102 15.53 -7.62 22.71
C PHE A 102 16.46 -8.35 21.72
N THR A 103 16.59 -9.67 21.87
CA THR A 103 17.50 -10.63 21.20
C THR A 103 18.74 -11.03 21.99
N LEU A 104 19.29 -10.14 22.80
CA LEU A 104 20.23 -10.56 23.84
C LEU A 104 19.47 -11.16 25.04
N PRO A 105 20.12 -12.05 25.84
CA PRO A 105 19.46 -12.71 26.95
C PRO A 105 18.88 -11.72 27.97
N TYR A 106 17.56 -11.73 28.19
CA TYR A 106 16.92 -10.85 29.18
C TYR A 106 17.22 -11.24 30.65
N LYS A 107 17.76 -12.45 30.84
CA LYS A 107 18.27 -13.02 32.09
C LYS A 107 19.59 -13.72 31.82
N LEU A 108 20.58 -13.42 32.64
CA LEU A 108 21.91 -14.03 32.54
C LEU A 108 21.95 -15.38 33.28
N PRO A 109 22.77 -16.35 32.83
CA PRO A 109 22.92 -17.64 33.51
C PRO A 109 23.28 -17.50 35.01
N GLU A 110 24.07 -16.50 35.37
CA GLU A 110 24.51 -16.24 36.75
C GLU A 110 23.36 -15.80 37.67
N GLN A 111 22.24 -15.33 37.10
CA GLN A 111 21.02 -14.96 37.83
C GLN A 111 20.08 -16.15 38.05
N MET A 112 20.47 -17.35 37.62
CA MET A 112 19.61 -18.53 37.56
C MET A 112 20.25 -19.69 38.35
N PRO A 113 19.44 -20.65 38.84
CA PRO A 113 19.97 -21.87 39.44
C PRO A 113 20.90 -22.63 38.48
N GLU A 114 21.95 -23.24 39.02
CA GLU A 114 22.87 -24.08 38.24
C GLU A 114 22.08 -25.18 37.49
N GLY A 115 22.42 -25.39 36.22
CA GLY A 115 21.72 -26.35 35.34
C GLY A 115 20.45 -25.82 34.68
N SER A 116 20.10 -24.53 34.83
CA SER A 116 18.95 -23.93 34.14
C SER A 116 19.09 -23.96 32.61
N ILE A 117 18.00 -24.26 31.90
CA ILE A 117 17.96 -24.25 30.44
C ILE A 117 17.73 -22.82 29.94
N THR A 118 18.77 -22.20 29.37
CA THR A 118 18.77 -20.77 28.95
C THR A 118 18.70 -20.57 27.44
N SER A 119 18.63 -21.64 26.64
CA SER A 119 18.73 -21.61 25.17
C SER A 119 17.71 -20.71 24.46
N ASN A 120 16.57 -20.41 25.09
CA ASN A 120 15.50 -19.58 24.53
C ASN A 120 15.37 -18.21 25.22
N PHE A 121 16.37 -17.78 26.00
CA PHE A 121 16.34 -16.46 26.63
C PHE A 121 16.83 -15.34 25.70
N GLY A 122 17.45 -15.69 24.58
CA GLY A 122 17.84 -14.76 23.51
C GLY A 122 17.40 -15.23 22.12
N GLY A 123 17.87 -14.52 21.10
CA GLY A 123 17.47 -14.68 19.70
C GLY A 123 16.31 -13.78 19.30
N ALA A 124 16.11 -13.60 18.00
CA ALA A 124 15.05 -12.79 17.40
C ALA A 124 13.71 -13.54 17.31
N ASN A 125 13.67 -14.81 17.75
CA ASN A 125 12.48 -15.66 17.72
C ASN A 125 11.33 -15.14 18.60
N ARG A 126 10.12 -15.61 18.30
CA ARG A 126 8.88 -15.20 18.99
C ARG A 126 8.91 -15.42 20.50
N LYS A 127 9.54 -16.50 20.99
CA LYS A 127 9.57 -16.84 22.43
C LYS A 127 10.44 -15.86 23.20
N SER A 128 11.63 -15.56 22.68
CA SER A 128 12.54 -14.56 23.23
C SER A 128 11.90 -13.18 23.27
N LEU A 129 11.24 -12.75 22.18
CA LEU A 129 10.48 -11.49 22.13
C LEU A 129 9.41 -11.42 23.23
N ARG A 130 8.57 -12.45 23.34
CA ARG A 130 7.50 -12.52 24.34
C ARG A 130 8.03 -12.34 25.76
N LEU A 131 9.09 -13.06 26.11
CA LEU A 131 9.65 -13.04 27.47
C LEU A 131 10.38 -11.74 27.75
N SER A 132 11.22 -11.30 26.81
CA SER A 132 12.03 -10.09 26.97
C SER A 132 11.16 -8.84 27.09
N LEU A 133 10.19 -8.66 26.19
CA LEU A 133 9.33 -7.48 26.22
C LEU A 133 8.48 -7.41 27.49
N ALA A 134 7.97 -8.55 27.97
CA ALA A 134 7.18 -8.59 29.19
C ALA A 134 8.00 -8.15 30.41
N GLU A 135 9.27 -8.57 30.53
CA GLU A 135 10.12 -8.11 31.62
C GLU A 135 10.62 -6.68 31.44
N SER A 136 10.93 -6.25 30.21
CA SER A 136 11.28 -4.86 29.92
C SER A 136 10.16 -3.90 30.34
N LEU A 137 8.90 -4.17 29.97
CA LEU A 137 7.74 -3.36 30.36
C LEU A 137 7.58 -3.28 31.89
N LYS A 138 7.76 -4.42 32.57
CA LYS A 138 7.69 -4.49 34.03
C LYS A 138 8.78 -3.64 34.69
N ARG A 139 10.03 -3.76 34.24
CA ARG A 139 11.18 -3.00 34.78
C ARG A 139 11.03 -1.50 34.49
N LEU A 140 10.60 -1.15 33.29
CA LEU A 140 10.36 0.24 32.85
C LEU A 140 9.09 0.85 33.48
N LYS A 141 8.27 0.06 34.20
CA LYS A 141 7.02 0.49 34.84
C LYS A 141 6.06 1.20 33.88
N THR A 142 5.92 0.65 32.68
CA THR A 142 5.10 1.19 31.59
C THR A 142 4.41 0.04 30.86
N ASP A 143 3.29 0.34 30.21
CA ASP A 143 2.53 -0.60 29.39
C ASP A 143 2.96 -0.60 27.91
N TYR A 144 3.67 0.44 27.47
CA TYR A 144 4.26 0.55 26.13
C TYR A 144 5.71 1.04 26.14
N VAL A 145 6.46 0.67 25.09
CA VAL A 145 7.73 1.31 24.71
C VAL A 145 7.57 2.04 23.39
N ASP A 146 8.26 3.18 23.24
CA ASP A 146 8.16 3.99 22.03
C ASP A 146 8.89 3.31 20.88
N ILE A 147 10.11 2.81 21.11
CA ILE A 147 10.90 2.12 20.09
C ILE A 147 11.39 0.77 20.64
N LEU A 148 11.08 -0.32 19.96
CA LEU A 148 11.66 -1.64 20.25
C LEU A 148 12.69 -2.02 19.18
N TYR A 149 13.95 -2.15 19.58
CA TYR A 149 15.02 -2.62 18.71
C TYR A 149 15.17 -4.14 18.71
N VAL A 150 15.31 -4.72 17.52
CA VAL A 150 15.93 -6.05 17.34
C VAL A 150 17.45 -5.87 17.47
N HIS A 151 18.04 -6.22 18.62
CA HIS A 151 19.37 -5.75 19.06
C HIS A 151 20.55 -6.31 18.24
N ALA A 152 20.44 -7.54 17.75
CA ALA A 152 21.47 -8.21 16.97
C ALA A 152 20.87 -9.32 16.10
N TRP A 153 21.48 -9.57 14.95
CA TRP A 153 21.09 -10.67 14.07
C TRP A 153 21.57 -12.01 14.64
N ASP A 154 20.66 -12.98 14.73
CA ASP A 154 20.94 -14.30 15.32
C ASP A 154 21.30 -15.38 14.28
N GLY A 155 21.17 -15.08 12.99
CA GLY A 155 21.46 -16.01 11.90
C GLY A 155 20.47 -17.17 11.73
N VAL A 156 19.41 -17.25 12.56
CA VAL A 156 18.53 -18.42 12.60
C VAL A 156 17.05 -18.09 12.49
N THR A 157 16.60 -16.94 13.02
CA THR A 157 15.18 -16.57 12.98
C THR A 157 14.80 -16.10 11.57
N SER A 158 13.72 -16.65 11.02
CA SER A 158 13.23 -16.25 9.70
C SER A 158 12.59 -14.86 9.72
N ILE A 159 12.71 -14.11 8.62
CA ILE A 159 12.06 -12.79 8.47
C ILE A 159 10.54 -12.87 8.65
N PRO A 160 9.81 -13.85 8.06
CA PRO A 160 8.37 -14.00 8.28
C PRO A 160 8.00 -14.18 9.76
N GLU A 161 8.74 -15.01 10.51
CA GLU A 161 8.50 -15.20 11.94
C GLU A 161 8.75 -13.89 12.71
N LEU A 162 9.89 -13.24 12.44
CA LEU A 162 10.29 -12.00 13.10
C LEU A 162 9.25 -10.89 12.87
N MET A 163 8.96 -10.57 11.61
CA MET A 163 8.10 -9.42 11.28
C MET A 163 6.66 -9.62 11.75
N ARG A 164 6.11 -10.83 11.66
CA ARG A 164 4.77 -11.12 12.22
C ARG A 164 4.75 -10.99 13.74
N SER A 165 5.79 -11.48 14.42
CA SER A 165 5.86 -11.42 15.89
C SER A 165 6.05 -9.98 16.40
N LEU A 166 6.79 -9.14 15.67
CA LEU A 166 6.93 -7.72 15.96
C LEU A 166 5.62 -6.97 15.71
N ASP A 167 4.95 -7.24 14.60
CA ASP A 167 3.66 -6.63 14.28
C ASP A 167 2.57 -7.00 15.29
N ASP A 168 2.58 -8.23 15.81
CA ASP A 168 1.68 -8.67 16.88
C ASP A 168 1.83 -7.82 18.16
N VAL A 169 3.06 -7.42 18.54
CA VAL A 169 3.28 -6.59 19.74
C VAL A 169 2.98 -5.12 19.50
N VAL A 170 3.11 -4.64 18.25
CA VAL A 170 2.67 -3.31 17.84
C VAL A 170 1.13 -3.22 17.88
N LYS A 171 0.43 -4.20 17.31
CA LYS A 171 -1.04 -4.29 17.35
C LYS A 171 -1.60 -4.44 18.76
N GLN A 172 -0.83 -5.02 19.68
CA GLN A 172 -1.18 -5.06 21.11
C GLN A 172 -0.98 -3.72 21.84
N GLY A 173 -0.43 -2.69 21.17
CA GLY A 173 -0.13 -1.39 21.77
C GLY A 173 1.07 -1.38 22.71
N LYS A 174 1.84 -2.49 22.78
CA LYS A 174 3.01 -2.61 23.66
C LYS A 174 4.25 -1.93 23.10
N VAL A 175 4.27 -1.71 21.79
CA VAL A 175 5.37 -1.11 21.04
C VAL A 175 4.77 -0.14 20.03
N LEU A 176 5.29 1.09 19.96
CA LEU A 176 4.79 2.09 19.00
C LEU A 176 5.56 2.05 17.67
N TYR A 177 6.88 1.93 17.74
CA TYR A 177 7.78 1.92 16.59
C TYR A 177 8.80 0.79 16.67
N LEU A 178 9.23 0.31 15.51
CA LEU A 178 10.23 -0.74 15.39
C LEU A 178 11.58 -0.19 14.99
N GLY A 179 12.62 -0.61 15.70
CA GLY A 179 14.02 -0.36 15.38
C GLY A 179 14.77 -1.65 15.10
N ILE A 180 15.92 -1.54 14.43
CA ILE A 180 16.81 -2.67 14.20
C ILE A 180 18.27 -2.27 14.44
N SER A 181 19.07 -3.14 15.03
CA SER A 181 20.43 -2.82 15.45
C SER A 181 21.41 -3.92 15.06
N ASN A 182 22.55 -3.55 14.49
CA ASN A 182 23.62 -4.51 14.14
C ASN A 182 23.19 -5.60 13.13
N TRP A 183 22.39 -5.25 12.12
CA TRP A 183 21.97 -6.15 11.04
C TRP A 183 22.61 -5.75 9.70
N PRO A 184 22.98 -6.73 8.85
CA PRO A 184 23.36 -6.45 7.46
C PRO A 184 22.25 -5.71 6.69
N ALA A 185 22.62 -4.72 5.88
CA ALA A 185 21.68 -3.87 5.14
C ALA A 185 20.65 -4.67 4.32
N TRP A 186 21.10 -5.71 3.59
CA TRP A 186 20.22 -6.52 2.74
C TRP A 186 19.14 -7.27 3.53
N LEU A 187 19.41 -7.65 4.78
CA LEU A 187 18.41 -8.29 5.64
C LEU A 187 17.38 -7.28 6.15
N VAL A 188 17.81 -6.06 6.47
CA VAL A 188 16.91 -4.97 6.86
C VAL A 188 15.96 -4.65 5.71
N VAL A 189 16.49 -4.47 4.49
CA VAL A 189 15.68 -4.23 3.28
C VAL A 189 14.71 -5.38 3.06
N LYS A 190 15.17 -6.64 3.15
CA LYS A 190 14.30 -7.80 3.00
C LYS A 190 13.19 -7.85 4.06
N ALA A 191 13.47 -7.43 5.29
CA ALA A 191 12.49 -7.40 6.36
C ALA A 191 11.46 -6.27 6.18
N ASN A 192 11.90 -5.07 5.78
CA ASN A 192 11.01 -3.96 5.48
C ASN A 192 10.17 -4.21 4.22
N ASP A 193 10.75 -4.84 3.19
CA ASP A 193 10.04 -5.25 1.99
C ASP A 193 8.96 -6.30 2.32
N TYR A 194 9.29 -7.31 3.13
CA TYR A 194 8.31 -8.25 3.67
C TYR A 194 7.19 -7.51 4.44
N ALA A 195 7.54 -6.54 5.29
CA ALA A 195 6.54 -5.77 6.02
C ALA A 195 5.60 -5.00 5.09
N ARG A 196 6.12 -4.31 4.07
CA ARG A 196 5.31 -3.60 3.07
C ARG A 196 4.39 -4.54 2.30
N GLN A 197 4.89 -5.67 1.82
CA GLN A 197 4.13 -6.65 1.04
C GLN A 197 3.03 -7.34 1.86
N HIS A 198 3.19 -7.41 3.18
CA HIS A 198 2.25 -8.07 4.08
C HIS A 198 1.50 -7.11 5.01
N CYS A 199 1.54 -5.80 4.74
CA CYS A 199 0.88 -4.77 5.54
C CYS A 199 1.23 -4.84 7.05
N LEU A 200 2.49 -5.15 7.35
CA LEU A 200 3.04 -5.17 8.70
C LEU A 200 3.80 -3.87 8.98
N THR A 201 4.00 -3.58 10.25
CA THR A 201 4.80 -2.42 10.69
C THR A 201 6.27 -2.59 10.26
N PRO A 202 6.86 -1.66 9.49
CA PRO A 202 8.27 -1.71 9.09
C PRO A 202 9.20 -1.15 10.16
N PHE A 203 10.50 -1.37 10.03
CA PHE A 203 11.51 -0.67 10.82
C PHE A 203 11.64 0.79 10.37
N VAL A 204 11.72 1.71 11.34
CA VAL A 204 11.81 3.16 11.10
C VAL A 204 13.13 3.76 11.58
N VAL A 205 13.95 3.00 12.29
CA VAL A 205 15.25 3.45 12.80
C VAL A 205 16.27 2.30 12.82
N TYR A 206 17.49 2.59 12.39
CA TYR A 206 18.63 1.69 12.47
C TYR A 206 19.59 2.16 13.56
N GLU A 207 20.02 1.27 14.45
CA GLU A 207 21.07 1.53 15.43
C GLU A 207 22.40 0.85 15.03
N GLY A 208 23.50 1.61 14.98
CA GLY A 208 24.80 1.07 14.55
C GLY A 208 26.04 1.77 15.10
N LEU A 209 27.17 1.07 15.03
CA LEU A 209 28.49 1.63 15.34
C LEU A 209 28.88 2.64 14.26
N TRP A 210 29.02 3.90 14.64
CA TRP A 210 29.54 4.92 13.72
C TRP A 210 30.33 5.99 14.47
N ASN A 211 31.58 6.17 14.06
CA ASN A 211 32.41 7.30 14.47
C ASN A 211 33.47 7.60 13.41
N VAL A 212 34.38 8.53 13.70
CA VAL A 212 35.46 8.97 12.80
C VAL A 212 36.35 7.80 12.33
N VAL A 213 36.51 6.75 13.14
CA VAL A 213 37.33 5.58 12.82
C VAL A 213 36.47 4.45 12.24
N ALA A 214 35.38 4.08 12.90
CA ALA A 214 34.45 3.04 12.48
C ALA A 214 33.40 3.63 11.53
N ARG A 215 33.71 3.61 10.22
CA ARG A 215 32.91 4.20 9.14
C ARG A 215 32.29 3.15 8.21
N ASP A 216 32.29 1.88 8.62
CA ASP A 216 31.90 0.75 7.78
C ASP A 216 30.43 0.79 7.38
N ILE A 217 29.58 1.40 8.22
CA ILE A 217 28.14 1.57 7.93
C ILE A 217 27.88 2.57 6.80
N GLU A 218 28.85 3.42 6.42
CA GLU A 218 28.72 4.37 5.30
C GLU A 218 28.63 3.67 3.94
N ARG A 219 29.01 2.38 3.86
CA ARG A 219 28.99 1.59 2.62
C ARG A 219 27.57 1.26 2.16
N ASP A 220 26.76 0.71 3.07
CA ASP A 220 25.44 0.15 2.74
C ASP A 220 24.34 0.61 3.68
N ILE A 221 24.62 0.76 4.98
CA ILE A 221 23.58 1.05 5.99
C ILE A 221 23.10 2.50 5.88
N VAL A 222 24.01 3.47 5.73
CA VAL A 222 23.60 4.89 5.58
C VAL A 222 22.77 5.07 4.29
N PRO A 223 23.22 4.61 3.10
CA PRO A 223 22.40 4.64 1.89
C PRO A 223 21.07 3.89 2.03
N MET A 224 21.08 2.72 2.68
CA MET A 224 19.87 1.94 2.95
C MET A 224 18.88 2.72 3.80
N CYS A 225 19.32 3.37 4.89
CA CYS A 225 18.43 4.15 5.75
C CYS A 225 17.79 5.31 4.97
N GLN A 226 18.55 5.98 4.10
CA GLN A 226 18.01 7.04 3.24
C GLN A 226 16.95 6.50 2.28
N ALA A 227 17.22 5.37 1.62
CA ALA A 227 16.29 4.74 0.67
C ALA A 227 15.03 4.19 1.34
N GLU A 228 15.16 3.65 2.54
CA GLU A 228 14.06 3.06 3.33
C GLU A 228 13.31 4.10 4.20
N GLY A 229 13.73 5.37 4.17
CA GLY A 229 13.12 6.44 4.97
C GLY A 229 13.30 6.26 6.48
N MET A 230 14.42 5.68 6.91
CA MET A 230 14.74 5.36 8.30
C MET A 230 15.66 6.40 8.96
N ALA A 231 15.49 6.58 10.27
CA ALA A 231 16.45 7.30 11.10
C ALA A 231 17.70 6.46 11.39
N ILE A 232 18.77 7.10 11.85
CA ILE A 232 19.99 6.42 12.30
C ILE A 232 20.31 6.84 13.73
N THR A 233 20.28 5.90 14.66
CA THR A 233 20.90 6.06 15.98
C THR A 233 22.31 5.50 15.95
N VAL A 234 23.27 6.23 16.53
CA VAL A 234 24.68 5.80 16.49
C VAL A 234 25.25 5.62 17.88
N TRP A 235 25.71 4.41 18.17
CA TRP A 235 26.49 4.13 19.38
C TRP A 235 27.98 4.32 19.11
N GLU A 236 28.73 4.61 20.18
CA GLU A 236 30.17 4.90 20.11
C GLU A 236 30.56 6.07 19.20
N SER A 237 29.67 7.05 19.00
CA SER A 237 29.94 8.31 18.28
C SER A 237 31.21 9.03 18.75
N MET A 238 31.52 8.91 20.04
CA MET A 238 32.71 9.47 20.70
C MET A 238 33.88 8.47 20.81
N GLY A 239 33.85 7.38 20.03
CA GLY A 239 34.89 6.34 20.00
C GLY A 239 35.09 5.65 21.34
N ALA A 240 34.01 5.38 22.09
CA ALA A 240 34.06 4.83 23.46
C ALA A 240 34.95 5.63 24.45
N GLY A 241 35.22 6.92 24.18
CA GLY A 241 36.11 7.76 24.99
C GLY A 241 37.59 7.67 24.60
N LYS A 242 37.93 7.10 23.43
CA LYS A 242 39.30 7.00 22.90
C LYS A 242 39.82 8.31 22.27
N PHE A 243 38.94 9.25 21.93
CA PHE A 243 39.32 10.56 21.37
C PHE A 243 39.79 11.54 22.46
N LYS A 244 40.87 11.15 23.15
CA LYS A 244 41.51 11.90 24.24
C LYS A 244 42.89 12.37 23.85
N SER A 245 43.22 13.60 24.23
CA SER A 245 44.56 14.17 24.08
C SER A 245 45.62 13.33 24.77
N LYS A 246 46.89 13.47 24.35
CA LYS A 246 48.02 12.80 25.02
C LYS A 246 48.10 13.14 26.52
N ALA A 247 47.70 14.36 26.89
CA ALA A 247 47.65 14.80 28.29
C ALA A 247 46.51 14.13 29.09
N GLU A 248 45.33 13.93 28.48
CA GLU A 248 44.20 13.24 29.11
C GLU A 248 44.42 11.73 29.22
N LYS A 249 45.08 11.11 28.23
CA LYS A 249 45.49 9.69 28.30
C LYS A 249 46.47 9.41 29.45
N ALA A 250 47.26 10.41 29.85
CA ALA A 250 48.20 10.29 30.95
C ALA A 250 47.54 10.36 32.34
N GLN A 251 46.27 10.76 32.43
CA GLN A 251 45.51 10.77 33.69
C GLN A 251 44.99 9.36 34.02
N LYS A 252 45.14 8.91 35.28
CA LYS A 252 44.58 7.63 35.73
C LYS A 252 43.04 7.73 35.83
N GLY A 253 42.34 6.80 35.19
CA GLY A 253 40.88 6.69 35.22
C GLY A 253 40.26 6.74 33.82
N GLY A 254 39.46 5.73 33.47
CA GLY A 254 38.84 5.61 32.15
C GLY A 254 38.27 4.21 31.92
N ARG A 255 37.47 4.06 30.86
CA ARG A 255 36.99 2.74 30.41
C ARG A 255 38.18 1.99 29.77
N PRO A 256 38.31 0.66 29.97
CA PRO A 256 39.30 -0.15 29.27
C PRO A 256 39.21 0.06 27.75
N GLU A 257 40.36 0.18 27.09
CA GLU A 257 40.39 0.34 25.63
C GLU A 257 40.15 -1.01 24.95
N TYR A 258 39.15 -1.05 24.08
CA TYR A 258 38.88 -2.15 23.16
C TYR A 258 38.62 -1.58 21.76
N ASP A 259 38.82 -2.39 20.72
CA ASP A 259 38.62 -1.95 19.34
C ASP A 259 37.66 -2.86 18.58
N LEU A 260 36.40 -2.42 18.50
CA LEU A 260 35.39 -3.07 17.65
C LEU A 260 35.52 -2.67 16.17
N SER A 261 36.32 -1.65 15.83
CA SER A 261 36.52 -1.25 14.44
C SER A 261 37.47 -2.18 13.68
N GLY A 262 38.33 -2.91 14.39
CA GLY A 262 39.38 -3.74 13.80
C GLY A 262 40.48 -2.95 13.08
N LYS A 263 40.59 -1.64 13.30
CA LYS A 263 41.54 -0.73 12.63
C LYS A 263 42.77 -0.40 13.47
N GLY A 264 42.80 -0.84 14.73
CA GLY A 264 43.89 -0.61 15.67
C GLY A 264 43.82 0.75 16.37
N LEU A 265 44.49 0.85 17.52
CA LEU A 265 44.50 2.06 18.35
C LEU A 265 45.18 3.25 17.65
N ASP A 266 46.18 3.00 16.80
CA ASP A 266 46.88 4.03 16.01
C ASP A 266 45.92 4.84 15.10
N ALA A 267 44.82 4.22 14.64
CA ALA A 267 43.80 4.93 13.88
C ALA A 267 43.07 5.95 14.76
N TYR A 268 42.79 5.62 16.02
CA TYR A 268 42.19 6.55 16.98
C TYR A 268 43.15 7.68 17.33
N GLU A 269 44.46 7.43 17.39
CA GLU A 269 45.45 8.49 17.64
C GLU A 269 45.49 9.51 16.51
N ARG A 270 45.61 9.05 15.25
CA ARG A 270 45.57 9.93 14.07
C ARG A 270 44.26 10.71 13.98
N ALA A 271 43.13 10.05 14.23
CA ALA A 271 41.82 10.70 14.27
C ALA A 271 41.78 11.77 15.37
N THR A 272 42.31 11.48 16.56
CA THR A 272 42.35 12.43 17.68
C THR A 272 43.16 13.67 17.32
N GLU A 273 44.34 13.50 16.73
CA GLU A 273 45.19 14.64 16.33
C GLU A 273 44.48 15.55 15.30
N ALA A 274 43.71 14.99 14.38
CA ALA A 274 42.89 15.77 13.44
C ALA A 274 41.71 16.47 14.14
N LEU A 275 41.01 15.76 15.02
CA LEU A 275 39.91 16.31 15.81
C LEU A 275 40.38 17.46 16.70
N GLU A 276 41.57 17.38 17.32
CA GLU A 276 42.15 18.45 18.13
C GLU A 276 42.45 19.72 17.31
N ARG A 277 42.98 19.57 16.10
CA ARG A 277 43.24 20.72 15.21
C ARG A 277 41.95 21.43 14.83
N VAL A 278 40.91 20.67 14.47
CA VAL A 278 39.58 21.22 14.18
C VAL A 278 38.97 21.84 15.43
N ALA A 279 39.07 21.16 16.58
CA ALA A 279 38.54 21.62 17.85
C ALA A 279 39.13 22.97 18.27
N LYS A 280 40.45 23.14 18.08
CA LYS A 280 41.14 24.42 18.30
C LYS A 280 40.60 25.54 17.42
N ARG A 281 40.28 25.27 16.14
CA ARG A 281 39.67 26.26 15.23
C ARG A 281 38.24 26.62 15.64
N LYS A 282 37.50 25.69 16.23
CA LYS A 282 36.10 25.87 16.64
C LYS A 282 35.92 26.29 18.09
N GLY A 283 37.00 26.40 18.87
CA GLY A 283 36.95 26.78 20.28
C GLY A 283 36.25 25.73 21.15
N THR A 284 36.43 24.44 20.86
CA THR A 284 35.80 23.32 21.58
C THR A 284 36.81 22.19 21.83
N ASN A 285 36.35 20.98 22.15
CA ASN A 285 37.16 19.79 22.38
C ASN A 285 36.97 18.72 21.28
N ALA A 286 37.91 17.78 21.18
CA ALA A 286 37.93 16.74 20.15
C ALA A 286 36.67 15.86 20.15
N VAL A 287 36.15 15.54 21.34
CA VAL A 287 34.93 14.73 21.52
C VAL A 287 33.70 15.43 20.92
N GLY A 288 33.58 16.75 21.14
CA GLY A 288 32.52 17.57 20.58
C GLY A 288 32.55 17.62 19.05
N ILE A 289 33.76 17.71 18.46
CA ILE A 289 33.93 17.63 17.02
C ILE A 289 33.53 16.25 16.49
N ALA A 290 33.96 15.16 17.15
CA ALA A 290 33.62 13.80 16.74
C ALA A 290 32.10 13.54 16.77
N LEU A 291 31.43 14.01 17.82
CA LEU A 291 29.97 13.95 17.94
C LEU A 291 29.29 14.75 16.83
N ARG A 292 29.76 15.98 16.58
CA ARG A 292 29.17 16.83 15.54
C ARG A 292 29.39 16.26 14.16
N TYR A 293 30.56 15.68 13.89
CA TYR A 293 30.92 15.06 12.62
C TYR A 293 29.85 14.06 12.17
N VAL A 294 29.48 13.08 13.00
CA VAL A 294 28.49 12.06 12.60
C VAL A 294 27.09 12.64 12.33
N THR A 295 26.66 13.67 13.07
CA THR A 295 25.34 14.31 12.86
C THR A 295 25.20 15.04 11.54
N LEU A 296 26.32 15.38 10.89
CA LEU A 296 26.35 16.14 9.64
C LEU A 296 26.49 15.25 8.41
N LYS A 297 26.70 13.94 8.60
CA LYS A 297 26.98 13.00 7.50
C LYS A 297 25.72 12.52 6.76
N ALA A 298 24.56 12.56 7.41
CA ALA A 298 23.28 12.13 6.84
C ALA A 298 22.11 12.84 7.56
N PRO A 299 20.92 12.93 6.93
CA PRO A 299 19.71 13.37 7.63
C PRO A 299 19.30 12.35 8.72
N TYR A 300 18.47 12.80 9.67
CA TYR A 300 17.89 11.93 10.71
C TYR A 300 18.90 11.09 11.54
N VAL A 301 20.13 11.61 11.72
CA VAL A 301 21.12 11.03 12.63
C VAL A 301 20.96 11.55 14.05
N PHE A 302 20.88 10.63 15.02
CA PHE A 302 20.71 10.87 16.45
C PHE A 302 21.77 10.10 17.25
N PRO A 303 22.88 10.75 17.63
CA PRO A 303 23.92 10.10 18.40
C PRO A 303 23.46 9.71 19.79
N ILE A 304 23.77 8.47 20.17
CA ILE A 304 23.63 7.98 21.53
C ILE A 304 24.83 8.48 22.31
N VAL A 305 24.58 9.37 23.27
CA VAL A 305 25.57 9.90 24.20
C VAL A 305 25.43 9.19 25.54
N GLY A 306 26.53 8.66 26.04
CA GLY A 306 26.62 8.11 27.40
C GLY A 306 27.55 8.95 28.26
N GLY A 307 27.52 8.74 29.56
CA GLY A 307 28.42 9.40 30.49
C GLY A 307 28.05 9.11 31.93
N ARG A 308 29.02 9.28 32.83
CA ARG A 308 28.86 9.12 34.28
C ARG A 308 29.00 10.46 35.02
N LYS A 309 29.19 11.54 34.27
CA LYS A 309 29.54 12.87 34.75
C LYS A 309 28.65 13.89 34.07
N ILE A 310 28.07 14.79 34.85
CA ILE A 310 27.14 15.83 34.38
C ILE A 310 27.85 16.79 33.43
N GLU A 311 29.13 17.06 33.69
CA GLU A 311 29.95 17.98 32.90
C GLU A 311 30.09 17.49 31.46
N HIS A 312 30.19 16.17 31.26
CA HIS A 312 30.26 15.57 29.91
C HIS A 312 28.91 15.71 29.19
N LEU A 313 27.80 15.51 29.90
CA LEU A 313 26.47 15.69 29.32
C LEU A 313 26.25 17.15 28.90
N GLN A 314 26.59 18.11 29.77
CA GLN A 314 26.48 19.53 29.45
C GLN A 314 27.34 19.91 28.25
N ALA A 315 28.60 19.45 28.20
CA ALA A 315 29.47 19.69 27.06
C ALA A 315 28.89 19.13 25.76
N ASN A 316 28.31 17.92 25.78
CA ASN A 316 27.66 17.34 24.60
C ASN A 316 26.47 18.19 24.10
N ILE A 317 25.69 18.75 25.03
CA ILE A 317 24.56 19.64 24.70
C ILE A 317 25.08 20.94 24.07
N ASP A 318 26.11 21.55 24.64
CA ASP A 318 26.68 22.80 24.15
C ASP A 318 27.27 22.63 22.73
N ASN A 319 27.86 21.46 22.48
CA ASN A 319 28.47 21.08 21.20
C ASN A 319 27.47 20.93 20.03
N LEU A 320 26.16 20.87 20.29
CA LEU A 320 25.12 20.92 19.24
C LEU A 320 25.18 22.20 18.39
N SER A 321 25.82 23.26 18.91
CA SER A 321 25.98 24.54 18.20
C SER A 321 27.13 24.58 17.20
N ILE A 322 28.01 23.59 17.20
CA ILE A 322 29.22 23.61 16.38
C ILE A 322 28.84 23.52 14.89
N GLN A 323 29.50 24.31 14.05
CA GLN A 323 29.42 24.19 12.59
C GLN A 323 30.77 23.74 12.04
N LEU A 324 30.79 22.64 11.28
CA LEU A 324 31.98 22.13 10.60
C LEU A 324 31.92 22.54 9.12
N SER A 325 33.01 23.06 8.57
CA SER A 325 33.13 23.30 7.14
C SER A 325 33.43 22.01 6.38
N GLU A 326 33.28 22.03 5.06
CA GLU A 326 33.70 20.92 4.20
C GLU A 326 35.20 20.60 4.36
N ASP A 327 36.04 21.62 4.56
CA ASP A 327 37.47 21.45 4.82
C ASP A 327 37.74 20.78 6.17
N ASP A 328 36.97 21.11 7.21
CA ASP A 328 37.06 20.44 8.51
C ASP A 328 36.70 18.96 8.39
N ILE A 329 35.61 18.65 7.67
CA ILE A 329 35.19 17.27 7.42
C ILE A 329 36.27 16.52 6.63
N ARG A 330 36.81 17.12 5.56
CA ARG A 330 37.85 16.51 4.73
C ARG A 330 39.11 16.20 5.54
N GLU A 331 39.57 17.13 6.40
CA GLU A 331 40.73 16.91 7.27
C GLU A 331 40.51 15.73 8.24
N ILE A 332 39.32 15.62 8.83
CA ILE A 332 38.96 14.52 9.73
C ILE A 332 38.98 13.18 8.97
N GLU A 333 38.41 13.16 7.77
CA GLU A 333 38.31 11.93 6.96
C GLU A 333 39.64 11.48 6.36
N GLU A 334 40.56 12.40 6.07
CA GLU A 334 41.91 12.08 5.58
C GLU A 334 42.78 11.45 6.66
N ALA A 335 42.52 11.78 7.93
CA ALA A 335 43.26 11.21 9.06
C ALA A 335 43.06 9.70 9.16
N VAL A 336 41.84 9.21 8.87
CA VAL A 336 41.49 7.79 8.81
C VAL A 336 40.61 7.54 7.58
N PRO A 337 41.22 7.23 6.42
CA PRO A 337 40.48 6.99 5.19
C PRO A 337 39.50 5.81 5.36
N ALA A 338 38.28 5.98 4.86
CA ALA A 338 37.32 4.89 4.80
C ALA A 338 37.79 3.82 3.80
N ASN A 339 37.76 2.57 4.21
CA ASN A 339 37.83 1.45 3.28
C ASN A 339 36.40 1.17 2.81
N LEU A 340 36.13 1.20 1.50
CA LEU A 340 34.81 0.90 0.96
C LEU A 340 34.57 -0.61 0.75
N GLY A 341 35.64 -1.42 0.65
CA GLY A 341 35.53 -2.85 0.36
C GLY A 341 34.92 -3.16 -1.02
N TYR A 342 34.89 -4.42 -1.42
CA TYR A 342 34.14 -4.85 -2.62
C TYR A 342 32.64 -5.00 -2.29
N PRO A 343 31.70 -4.65 -3.21
CA PRO A 343 31.90 -4.12 -4.55
C PRO A 343 32.10 -2.60 -4.62
N HIS A 344 31.90 -1.87 -3.53
CA HIS A 344 31.89 -0.40 -3.50
C HIS A 344 33.19 0.24 -4.03
N ALA A 345 34.36 -0.28 -3.68
CA ALA A 345 35.65 0.19 -4.17
C ALA A 345 35.85 -0.04 -5.68
N PHE A 346 35.21 -1.07 -6.25
CA PHE A 346 35.18 -1.29 -7.70
C PHE A 346 34.24 -0.28 -8.38
N LEU A 347 33.07 -0.06 -7.76
CA LEU A 347 32.01 0.81 -8.29
C LEU A 347 32.30 2.30 -8.16
N SER A 348 33.03 2.77 -7.14
CA SER A 348 33.19 4.21 -6.86
C SER A 348 34.38 4.87 -7.57
N GLY A 349 35.34 4.07 -8.05
CA GLY A 349 36.56 4.58 -8.70
C GLY A 349 37.53 5.27 -7.73
N LYS A 350 38.66 5.77 -8.25
CA LYS A 350 39.66 6.46 -7.42
C LYS A 350 39.14 7.85 -7.08
N GLY A 351 38.49 8.00 -5.92
CA GLY A 351 38.27 9.31 -5.30
C GLY A 351 36.83 9.60 -4.88
N ASP A 352 35.82 8.96 -5.46
CA ASP A 352 34.43 9.15 -5.01
C ASP A 352 34.11 8.14 -3.90
N LYS A 353 33.56 8.65 -2.79
CA LYS A 353 33.28 7.86 -1.59
C LYS A 353 31.84 7.37 -1.53
N HIS A 354 30.96 7.87 -2.40
CA HIS A 354 29.52 7.60 -2.34
C HIS A 354 29.02 7.20 -3.72
N VAL A 355 28.52 5.97 -3.82
CA VAL A 355 27.86 5.43 -5.00
C VAL A 355 26.39 5.26 -4.66
N GLY A 356 25.50 5.78 -5.48
CA GLY A 356 24.06 5.75 -5.22
C GLY A 356 23.26 6.31 -6.40
N PRO A 357 21.92 6.31 -6.34
CA PRO A 357 21.08 6.71 -7.47
C PRO A 357 21.30 8.16 -7.96
N THR A 358 21.92 9.02 -7.14
CA THR A 358 22.26 10.42 -7.45
C THR A 358 23.74 10.64 -7.79
N ARG A 359 24.60 9.66 -7.47
CA ARG A 359 26.04 9.72 -7.76
C ARG A 359 26.49 8.50 -8.54
N PRO A 360 26.92 8.71 -9.78
CA PRO A 360 27.24 7.61 -10.65
C PRO A 360 28.44 6.79 -10.21
N THR A 361 28.42 5.54 -10.64
CA THR A 361 29.54 4.63 -10.59
C THR A 361 30.65 5.03 -11.57
N LYS A 362 31.86 4.57 -11.28
CA LYS A 362 33.00 4.54 -12.19
C LYS A 362 32.68 3.86 -13.53
N LEU A 363 31.75 2.90 -13.54
CA LEU A 363 31.35 2.20 -14.77
C LEU A 363 30.61 3.15 -15.71
N GLU A 364 29.73 4.00 -15.17
CA GLU A 364 29.02 4.99 -15.95
C GLU A 364 29.99 6.03 -16.54
N LEU A 365 31.06 6.39 -15.82
CA LEU A 365 32.14 7.24 -16.34
C LEU A 365 32.90 6.63 -17.55
N TRP A 366 32.78 5.33 -17.81
CA TRP A 366 33.39 4.68 -18.97
C TRP A 366 32.56 4.81 -20.25
N TRP A 367 31.26 5.11 -20.13
CA TRP A 367 30.33 5.13 -21.25
C TRP A 367 30.00 6.53 -21.76
N GLY A 368 30.58 7.59 -21.17
CA GLY A 368 30.46 8.97 -21.64
C GLY A 368 30.50 10.00 -20.52
N ALA A 369 30.31 11.28 -20.88
CA ALA A 369 30.09 12.36 -19.92
C ALA A 369 28.60 12.47 -19.61
N PHE A 370 28.19 12.12 -18.40
CA PHE A 370 26.87 12.40 -17.87
C PHE A 370 27.05 13.17 -16.55
N GLU A 371 26.19 14.14 -16.29
CA GLU A 371 26.18 14.89 -15.05
C GLU A 371 25.19 14.21 -14.09
N GLY A 372 25.66 13.81 -12.90
CA GLY A 372 24.77 13.36 -11.84
C GLY A 372 23.86 14.49 -11.37
N VAL A 373 22.68 14.17 -10.86
CA VAL A 373 21.80 15.15 -10.22
C VAL A 373 22.37 15.43 -8.82
N GLU A 374 22.80 16.66 -8.56
CA GLU A 374 23.31 17.06 -7.25
C GLU A 374 22.22 16.77 -6.19
N GLU A 375 22.57 16.05 -5.13
CA GLU A 375 21.67 15.86 -4.00
C GLU A 375 21.19 17.23 -3.51
N LEU A 376 19.89 17.35 -3.19
CA LEU A 376 19.34 18.52 -2.54
C LEU A 376 20.18 18.85 -1.30
N LYS A 377 20.95 19.95 -1.37
CA LYS A 377 21.72 20.44 -0.22
C LYS A 377 20.73 20.75 0.90
N LEU A 378 20.91 20.10 2.04
CA LEU A 378 20.14 20.37 3.25
C LEU A 378 20.22 21.87 3.55
N LEU A 379 19.07 22.54 3.66
CA LEU A 379 18.99 23.93 4.09
C LEU A 379 19.73 24.07 5.41
N SER A 380 20.77 24.91 5.40
CA SER A 380 21.55 25.25 6.57
C SER A 380 20.64 25.66 7.72
N THR A 381 20.81 25.06 8.90
CA THR A 381 20.10 25.39 10.15
C THR A 381 20.62 26.69 10.76
N GLN A 382 20.79 27.74 9.94
CA GLN A 382 21.04 29.07 10.45
C GLN A 382 19.76 29.56 11.14
N PRO A 383 19.84 30.00 12.41
CA PRO A 383 18.75 30.75 12.99
C PRO A 383 18.60 32.03 12.17
N ILE A 384 17.37 32.33 11.74
CA ILE A 384 17.04 33.63 11.15
C ILE A 384 17.30 34.67 12.25
N THR A 385 18.47 35.29 12.23
CA THR A 385 18.75 36.44 13.08
C THR A 385 18.01 37.62 12.49
N SER A 386 17.10 38.16 13.30
CA SER A 386 16.35 39.37 13.02
C SER A 386 17.29 40.54 12.75
N THR A 387 17.50 40.91 11.49
CA THR A 387 17.96 42.24 11.14
C THR A 387 16.75 43.14 10.96
N SER A 388 16.65 44.08 11.88
CA SER A 388 15.73 45.21 11.89
C SER A 388 15.79 45.99 10.57
N GLY A 389 14.70 45.95 9.81
CA GLY A 389 14.41 46.82 8.69
C GLY A 389 12.92 47.14 8.73
N SER A 390 12.63 48.42 8.93
CA SER A 390 11.32 49.04 9.18
C SER A 390 10.22 48.71 8.18
N ASP A 391 9.02 48.51 8.75
CA ASP A 391 7.68 48.81 8.23
C ASP A 391 7.55 49.11 6.72
N GLN A 392 6.88 48.21 6.00
CA GLN A 392 5.61 48.50 5.32
C GLN A 392 5.02 47.21 4.71
N HIS A 393 3.69 47.07 4.86
CA HIS A 393 2.80 46.01 4.37
C HIS A 393 2.67 44.72 5.20
N VAL A 394 1.96 44.87 6.33
CA VAL A 394 1.09 43.80 6.85
C VAL A 394 -0.30 44.01 6.24
N GLU A 395 -0.60 43.31 5.14
CA GLU A 395 -1.98 43.08 4.70
C GLU A 395 -2.22 41.56 4.64
N ASN A 396 -3.13 41.11 5.49
CA ASN A 396 -4.02 39.95 5.33
C ASN A 396 -3.48 38.74 4.54
N LEU A 397 -2.97 37.74 5.28
CA LEU A 397 -2.96 36.36 4.80
C LEU A 397 -4.41 35.84 4.80
N ASN A 398 -5.11 36.14 3.71
CA ASN A 398 -6.33 35.48 3.29
C ASN A 398 -5.93 34.10 2.70
N PRO A 399 -6.52 32.95 3.09
CA PRO A 399 -6.17 31.64 2.51
C PRO A 399 -6.63 31.44 1.06
N HIS A 400 -7.07 32.51 0.39
CA HIS A 400 -7.69 32.48 -0.93
C HIS A 400 -7.13 33.61 -1.81
N ALA A 401 -5.87 33.51 -2.20
CA ALA A 401 -5.33 34.15 -3.40
C ALA A 401 -3.83 33.79 -3.52
N ASP A 402 -3.53 32.76 -4.29
CA ASP A 402 -2.52 32.81 -5.36
C ASP A 402 -2.36 31.40 -5.91
N GLY A 403 -3.05 31.16 -7.02
CA GLY A 403 -2.89 29.97 -7.87
C GLY A 403 -1.53 29.99 -8.57
N LYS A 404 -0.44 29.86 -7.82
CA LYS A 404 0.83 29.41 -8.38
C LYS A 404 0.93 27.93 -8.14
N ASP A 405 0.76 27.18 -9.22
CA ASP A 405 1.05 25.76 -9.29
C ASP A 405 2.36 25.47 -8.55
N LEU A 406 2.26 24.68 -7.47
CA LEU A 406 3.40 23.92 -6.98
C LEU A 406 3.77 22.93 -8.09
N GLN A 407 4.57 23.41 -9.06
CA GLN A 407 5.30 22.56 -9.98
C GLN A 407 6.30 21.79 -9.11
N PHE A 408 6.03 20.50 -8.94
CA PHE A 408 7.11 19.56 -8.58
C PHE A 408 8.24 19.76 -9.59
N PRO A 409 9.53 19.71 -9.17
CA PRO A 409 10.62 19.82 -10.12
C PRO A 409 10.46 18.69 -11.13
N THR A 410 10.15 19.04 -12.39
CA THR A 410 10.21 18.08 -13.48
C THR A 410 11.66 17.59 -13.50
N PRO A 411 11.94 16.28 -13.32
CA PRO A 411 13.31 15.78 -13.42
C PRO A 411 13.89 16.28 -14.74
N SER A 412 15.09 16.86 -14.74
CA SER A 412 15.77 17.20 -15.99
C SER A 412 16.12 15.88 -16.68
N LEU A 413 15.18 15.38 -17.48
CA LEU A 413 15.31 14.12 -18.19
C LEU A 413 16.53 14.20 -19.12
N ALA A 414 17.44 13.24 -19.01
CA ALA A 414 18.53 13.11 -19.96
C ALA A 414 17.91 12.91 -21.37
N ARG A 415 18.21 13.81 -22.32
CA ARG A 415 17.57 13.82 -23.66
C ARG A 415 17.64 12.47 -24.38
N GLY A 416 18.65 11.65 -24.09
CA GLY A 416 18.82 10.31 -24.69
C GLY A 416 17.80 9.27 -24.23
N GLU A 417 17.39 9.28 -22.97
CA GLU A 417 16.45 8.28 -22.44
C GLU A 417 15.01 8.55 -22.91
N VAL A 418 14.61 9.83 -22.95
CA VAL A 418 13.32 10.25 -23.52
C VAL A 418 13.25 9.89 -25.01
N SER A 419 14.33 10.15 -25.77
CA SER A 419 14.40 9.75 -27.18
C SER A 419 14.23 8.24 -27.33
N HIS A 420 14.89 7.45 -26.49
CA HIS A 420 14.81 5.99 -26.55
C HIS A 420 13.40 5.45 -26.28
N VAL A 421 12.71 5.95 -25.26
CA VAL A 421 11.31 5.55 -24.97
C VAL A 421 10.39 5.96 -26.11
N CYS A 422 10.52 7.20 -26.61
CA CYS A 422 9.73 7.66 -27.75
C CYS A 422 10.00 6.83 -29.01
N GLU A 423 11.25 6.44 -29.27
CA GLU A 423 11.63 5.57 -30.40
C GLU A 423 11.01 4.18 -30.27
N GLN A 424 11.04 3.55 -29.09
CA GLN A 424 10.42 2.24 -28.88
C GLN A 424 8.90 2.28 -29.05
N LEU A 425 8.23 3.31 -28.50
CA LEU A 425 6.78 3.47 -28.65
C LEU A 425 6.40 3.70 -30.12
N ARG A 426 7.16 4.53 -30.85
CA ARG A 426 6.95 4.74 -32.30
C ARG A 426 7.26 3.50 -33.13
N ALA A 427 8.28 2.74 -32.78
CA ALA A 427 8.65 1.51 -33.48
C ALA A 427 7.60 0.41 -33.31
N ALA A 428 6.82 0.44 -32.23
CA ALA A 428 5.70 -0.46 -32.05
C ALA A 428 4.48 -0.04 -32.89
N LEU A 429 4.28 1.26 -33.13
CA LEU A 429 3.15 1.74 -33.91
C LEU A 429 3.28 1.38 -35.40
N PRO A 430 2.16 1.10 -36.09
CA PRO A 430 2.16 0.94 -37.54
C PRO A 430 2.48 2.27 -38.24
N PRO A 431 2.84 2.23 -39.55
CA PRO A 431 3.16 3.42 -40.32
C PRO A 431 2.05 4.48 -40.25
N TYR A 432 2.44 5.76 -40.24
CA TYR A 432 1.52 6.90 -40.13
C TYR A 432 0.26 6.82 -41.02
N ASN A 433 0.39 6.38 -42.28
CA ASN A 433 -0.76 6.29 -43.19
C ASN A 433 -1.79 5.24 -42.74
N GLU A 434 -1.33 4.16 -42.11
CA GLU A 434 -2.19 3.11 -41.57
C GLU A 434 -2.87 3.58 -40.28
N LEU A 435 -2.14 4.26 -39.38
CA LEU A 435 -2.73 4.92 -38.21
C LEU A 435 -3.77 5.96 -38.60
N LYS A 436 -3.45 6.80 -39.60
CA LYS A 436 -4.36 7.82 -40.11
C LYS A 436 -5.63 7.20 -40.68
N SER A 437 -5.51 6.10 -41.44
CA SER A 437 -6.65 5.34 -41.94
C SER A 437 -7.49 4.77 -40.79
N CYS A 438 -6.84 4.19 -39.77
CA CYS A 438 -7.51 3.65 -38.58
C CYS A 438 -8.29 4.73 -37.82
N PHE A 439 -7.67 5.89 -37.57
CA PHE A 439 -8.28 7.01 -36.83
C PHE A 439 -9.18 7.92 -37.68
N SER A 440 -9.32 7.65 -38.98
CA SER A 440 -10.33 8.33 -39.83
C SER A 440 -11.75 7.78 -39.60
N GLY A 441 -11.90 6.72 -38.79
CA GLY A 441 -13.16 6.09 -38.41
C GLY A 441 -13.88 6.80 -37.26
N ASP A 442 -14.50 6.03 -36.34
CA ASP A 442 -15.23 6.58 -35.19
C ASP A 442 -14.26 7.26 -34.19
N THR A 443 -14.25 8.59 -34.19
CA THR A 443 -13.42 9.43 -33.32
C THR A 443 -14.20 10.04 -32.17
N LYS A 444 -15.54 9.88 -32.09
CA LYS A 444 -16.37 10.58 -31.10
C LYS A 444 -16.07 10.17 -29.65
N TRP A 445 -15.51 8.98 -29.46
CA TRP A 445 -15.06 8.52 -28.14
C TRP A 445 -13.86 9.34 -27.63
N TRP A 446 -13.02 9.88 -28.52
CA TRP A 446 -11.88 10.72 -28.17
C TRP A 446 -12.36 12.04 -27.57
N ASP A 447 -13.32 12.68 -28.23
CA ASP A 447 -13.95 13.92 -27.76
C ASP A 447 -14.63 13.71 -26.41
N PHE A 448 -15.39 12.62 -26.28
CA PHE A 448 -16.03 12.25 -25.01
C PHE A 448 -15.02 12.01 -23.88
N TRP A 449 -13.93 11.31 -24.16
CA TRP A 449 -12.87 11.10 -23.18
C TRP A 449 -12.24 12.43 -22.79
N HIS A 450 -11.93 13.29 -23.76
CA HIS A 450 -11.34 14.60 -23.50
C HIS A 450 -12.21 15.47 -22.59
N ILE A 451 -13.52 15.49 -22.85
CA ILE A 451 -14.49 16.22 -22.02
C ILE A 451 -14.50 15.66 -20.59
N LYS A 452 -14.56 14.33 -20.44
CA LYS A 452 -14.74 13.67 -19.14
C LYS A 452 -13.49 13.67 -18.25
N THR A 453 -12.28 13.67 -18.81
CA THR A 453 -11.04 13.57 -18.03
C THR A 453 -10.19 14.85 -17.98
N PHE A 454 -10.38 15.81 -18.90
CA PHE A 454 -9.56 17.04 -18.90
C PHE A 454 -10.29 18.34 -18.51
N GLY A 455 -11.61 18.36 -18.37
CA GLY A 455 -12.34 19.55 -17.89
C GLY A 455 -12.05 20.82 -18.70
N THR A 456 -12.74 20.96 -19.84
CA THR A 456 -13.13 22.21 -20.55
C THR A 456 -12.17 23.39 -20.78
N ASP A 457 -10.87 23.36 -20.46
CA ASP A 457 -9.98 24.53 -20.64
C ASP A 457 -8.87 24.40 -21.70
N SER A 458 -8.77 23.27 -22.41
CA SER A 458 -7.80 23.09 -23.51
C SER A 458 -8.48 23.04 -24.87
N SER A 459 -7.87 23.66 -25.90
CA SER A 459 -8.32 23.61 -27.29
C SER A 459 -8.64 22.17 -27.71
N HIS A 460 -9.87 21.94 -28.21
CA HIS A 460 -10.34 20.65 -28.70
C HIS A 460 -9.48 20.21 -29.90
N GLU A 461 -8.47 19.40 -29.64
CA GLU A 461 -7.68 18.73 -30.66
C GLU A 461 -8.35 17.39 -31.00
N THR A 462 -8.73 17.22 -32.26
CA THR A 462 -9.28 15.95 -32.76
C THR A 462 -8.22 14.86 -32.72
N LEU A 463 -8.64 13.58 -32.70
CA LEU A 463 -7.69 12.45 -32.69
C LEU A 463 -6.70 12.48 -33.87
N LEU A 464 -7.12 13.00 -35.03
CA LEU A 464 -6.27 13.12 -36.21
C LEU A 464 -5.25 14.25 -36.08
N GLU A 465 -5.64 15.40 -35.52
CA GLU A 465 -4.72 16.50 -35.21
C GLU A 465 -3.70 16.07 -34.14
N PHE A 466 -4.16 15.34 -33.12
CA PHE A 466 -3.30 14.74 -32.10
C PHE A 466 -2.30 13.75 -32.70
N LEU A 467 -2.75 12.85 -33.59
CA LEU A 467 -1.88 11.93 -34.33
C LEU A 467 -0.81 12.70 -35.12
N GLU A 468 -1.19 13.71 -35.90
CA GLU A 468 -0.28 14.48 -36.76
C GLU A 468 0.84 15.13 -35.94
N ARG A 469 0.49 15.72 -34.79
CA ARG A 469 1.44 16.36 -33.88
C ARG A 469 2.32 15.36 -33.13
N VAL A 470 1.71 14.33 -32.54
CA VAL A 470 2.39 13.43 -31.59
C VAL A 470 3.24 12.38 -32.30
N TYR A 471 2.86 11.94 -33.50
CA TYR A 471 3.59 10.90 -34.21
C TYR A 471 5.07 11.29 -34.44
N THR A 472 5.36 12.56 -34.71
CA THR A 472 6.72 13.04 -34.97
C THR A 472 7.38 13.70 -33.74
N MET A 473 6.64 14.47 -32.96
CA MET A 473 7.19 15.30 -31.86
C MET A 473 6.66 14.96 -30.46
N GLY A 474 5.89 13.87 -30.34
CA GLY A 474 5.27 13.48 -29.08
C GLY A 474 6.24 13.14 -27.95
N THR A 475 5.86 13.53 -26.74
CA THR A 475 6.46 13.08 -25.49
C THR A 475 6.12 11.61 -25.20
N PRO A 476 6.83 10.92 -24.26
CA PRO A 476 6.51 9.54 -23.89
C PRO A 476 5.06 9.33 -23.45
N VAL A 477 4.49 10.28 -22.71
CA VAL A 477 3.10 10.21 -22.23
C VAL A 477 2.11 10.39 -23.39
N GLU A 478 2.33 11.35 -24.28
CA GLU A 478 1.50 11.54 -25.47
C GLU A 478 1.57 10.36 -26.44
N LEU A 479 2.76 9.78 -26.64
CA LEU A 479 2.91 8.54 -27.38
C LEU A 479 2.23 7.36 -26.67
N GLY A 480 2.23 7.34 -25.35
CA GLY A 480 1.46 6.38 -24.56
C GLY A 480 -0.05 6.48 -24.82
N PHE A 481 -0.60 7.70 -24.92
CA PHE A 481 -1.98 7.92 -25.33
C PHE A 481 -2.23 7.41 -26.75
N LEU A 482 -1.32 7.67 -27.68
CA LEU A 482 -1.43 7.23 -29.06
C LEU A 482 -1.42 5.69 -29.20
N VAL A 483 -0.49 5.02 -28.53
CA VAL A 483 -0.37 3.55 -28.49
C VAL A 483 -1.59 2.92 -27.84
N SER A 484 -2.08 3.50 -26.74
CA SER A 484 -3.30 3.02 -26.06
C SER A 484 -4.54 3.21 -26.95
N SER A 485 -4.63 4.32 -27.67
CA SER A 485 -5.72 4.60 -28.63
C SER A 485 -5.73 3.62 -29.79
N TYR A 486 -4.55 3.24 -30.29
CA TYR A 486 -4.42 2.20 -31.31
C TYR A 486 -4.85 0.82 -30.78
N GLY A 487 -4.40 0.46 -29.57
CA GLY A 487 -4.82 -0.77 -28.90
C GLY A 487 -6.34 -0.86 -28.68
N ARG A 488 -7.01 0.27 -28.40
CA ARG A 488 -8.48 0.33 -28.33
C ARG A 488 -9.15 -0.01 -29.66
N HIS A 489 -8.62 0.51 -30.77
CA HIS A 489 -9.16 0.26 -32.11
C HIS A 489 -8.90 -1.17 -32.59
N ASN A 490 -7.73 -1.72 -32.27
CA ASN A 490 -7.33 -3.07 -32.66
C ASN A 490 -7.21 -3.99 -31.44
N ALA A 491 -8.36 -4.49 -30.97
CA ALA A 491 -8.43 -5.35 -29.79
C ALA A 491 -7.59 -6.64 -29.90
N ALA A 492 -7.33 -7.15 -31.11
CA ALA A 492 -6.53 -8.35 -31.33
C ALA A 492 -5.04 -8.11 -31.05
N GLU A 493 -4.55 -6.91 -31.33
CA GLU A 493 -3.16 -6.52 -31.10
C GLU A 493 -2.99 -5.75 -29.77
N ALA A 494 -4.07 -5.43 -29.07
CA ALA A 494 -4.05 -4.73 -27.78
C ALA A 494 -3.17 -5.46 -26.74
N SER A 495 -3.13 -6.79 -26.78
CA SER A 495 -2.29 -7.64 -25.92
C SER A 495 -0.79 -7.42 -26.14
N GLN A 496 -0.38 -6.87 -27.29
CA GLN A 496 1.00 -6.49 -27.59
C GLN A 496 1.29 -5.04 -27.19
N PHE A 497 0.36 -4.12 -27.48
CA PHE A 497 0.59 -2.68 -27.33
C PHE A 497 0.38 -2.15 -25.93
N LEU A 498 -0.69 -2.57 -25.25
CA LEU A 498 -1.00 -2.02 -23.93
C LEU A 498 0.08 -2.36 -22.88
N PRO A 499 0.61 -3.60 -22.80
CA PRO A 499 1.72 -3.91 -21.88
C PRO A 499 3.01 -3.14 -22.17
N LEU A 500 3.18 -2.64 -23.39
CA LEU A 500 4.33 -1.81 -23.73
C LEU A 500 4.25 -0.44 -23.05
N VAL A 501 3.05 0.16 -23.04
CA VAL A 501 2.78 1.42 -22.33
C VAL A 501 2.90 1.22 -20.82
N ASP A 502 2.36 0.11 -20.28
CA ASP A 502 2.58 -0.30 -18.89
C ASP A 502 4.07 -0.26 -18.55
N ARG A 503 4.90 -0.97 -19.33
CA ARG A 503 6.33 -1.14 -19.02
C ARG A 503 7.17 0.12 -19.21
N LEU A 504 6.94 0.86 -20.29
CA LEU A 504 7.80 1.97 -20.70
C LEU A 504 7.40 3.31 -20.10
N VAL A 505 6.11 3.51 -19.81
CA VAL A 505 5.57 4.79 -19.36
C VAL A 505 5.00 4.70 -17.95
N LEU A 506 4.16 3.69 -17.66
CA LEU A 506 3.42 3.62 -16.40
C LEU A 506 4.15 2.89 -15.28
N ALA A 507 5.10 2.00 -15.55
CA ALA A 507 5.74 1.17 -14.52
C ALA A 507 6.65 1.97 -13.57
N GLY A 508 7.11 3.16 -13.99
CA GLY A 508 7.99 4.01 -13.22
C GLY A 508 7.38 5.37 -12.90
N GLU A 509 7.77 5.94 -11.76
CA GLU A 509 7.31 7.27 -11.34
C GLU A 509 7.72 8.37 -12.33
N ARG A 510 8.76 8.17 -13.14
CA ARG A 510 9.40 9.19 -14.01
C ARG A 510 8.43 9.91 -14.95
N PHE A 511 7.54 9.17 -15.60
CA PHE A 511 6.55 9.75 -16.53
C PHE A 511 5.13 9.76 -15.93
N ALA A 512 4.85 8.84 -15.01
CA ALA A 512 3.52 8.64 -14.43
C ALA A 512 3.21 9.55 -13.22
N SER A 513 4.21 10.05 -12.48
CA SER A 513 4.03 10.86 -11.24
C SER A 513 3.68 12.35 -11.47
N ASN A 514 3.04 12.66 -12.60
CA ASN A 514 2.51 13.98 -12.89
C ASN A 514 1.06 13.86 -13.40
N VAL A 515 0.37 14.99 -13.53
CA VAL A 515 -1.06 14.99 -13.90
C VAL A 515 -1.30 14.37 -15.28
N GLU A 516 -0.43 14.60 -16.26
CA GLU A 516 -0.54 13.99 -17.60
C GLU A 516 -0.35 12.48 -17.54
N GLY A 517 0.64 12.02 -16.78
CA GLY A 517 0.92 10.61 -16.54
C GLY A 517 -0.24 9.89 -15.86
N LEU A 518 -0.84 10.50 -14.83
CA LEU A 518 -2.04 9.98 -14.18
C LEU A 518 -3.25 9.91 -15.12
N LEU A 519 -3.43 10.92 -15.96
CA LEU A 519 -4.50 10.92 -16.95
C LEU A 519 -4.28 9.84 -18.01
N LEU A 520 -3.03 9.56 -18.37
CA LEU A 520 -2.69 8.40 -19.18
C LEU A 520 -3.03 7.10 -18.44
N THR A 521 -2.70 6.96 -17.16
CA THR A 521 -3.08 5.78 -16.37
C THR A 521 -4.59 5.57 -16.37
N VAL A 522 -5.38 6.64 -16.15
CA VAL A 522 -6.84 6.59 -16.21
C VAL A 522 -7.35 6.15 -17.58
N PHE A 523 -6.81 6.72 -18.66
CA PHE A 523 -7.17 6.33 -20.01
C PHE A 523 -6.81 4.88 -20.29
N HIS A 524 -5.61 4.48 -19.91
CA HIS A 524 -5.08 3.15 -20.14
C HIS A 524 -5.93 2.07 -19.44
N ALA A 525 -6.33 2.34 -18.19
CA ALA A 525 -7.27 1.47 -17.47
C ALA A 525 -8.63 1.37 -18.17
N LYS A 526 -9.16 2.46 -18.74
CA LYS A 526 -10.41 2.44 -19.53
C LYS A 526 -10.25 1.64 -20.82
N VAL A 527 -9.13 1.80 -21.53
CA VAL A 527 -8.84 1.01 -22.74
C VAL A 527 -8.79 -0.48 -22.40
N TYR A 528 -8.22 -0.86 -21.26
CA TYR A 528 -8.27 -2.26 -20.80
C TYR A 528 -9.70 -2.77 -20.62
N LEU A 529 -10.62 -1.98 -20.06
CA LEU A 529 -12.04 -2.36 -19.98
C LEU A 529 -12.70 -2.47 -21.35
N ASP A 530 -12.33 -1.55 -22.25
CA ASP A 530 -12.84 -1.52 -23.60
C ASP A 530 -12.45 -2.74 -24.43
N VAL A 531 -11.27 -3.32 -24.16
CA VAL A 531 -10.81 -4.57 -24.82
C VAL A 531 -11.07 -5.83 -23.97
N GLY A 532 -11.84 -5.71 -22.89
CA GLY A 532 -12.31 -6.87 -22.12
C GLY A 532 -11.29 -7.44 -21.14
N GLN A 533 -10.38 -6.61 -20.61
CA GLN A 533 -9.33 -6.98 -19.66
C GLN A 533 -9.51 -6.27 -18.30
N PRO A 534 -10.61 -6.54 -17.57
CA PRO A 534 -10.96 -5.83 -16.34
C PRO A 534 -9.91 -6.00 -15.22
N ARG A 535 -9.18 -7.12 -15.19
CA ARG A 535 -8.08 -7.33 -14.23
C ARG A 535 -6.92 -6.36 -14.47
N ARG A 536 -6.48 -6.19 -15.72
CA ARG A 536 -5.39 -5.24 -16.04
C ARG A 536 -5.85 -3.81 -15.81
N ALA A 537 -7.11 -3.51 -16.11
CA ALA A 537 -7.72 -2.25 -15.72
C ALA A 537 -7.65 -2.03 -14.21
N PHE A 538 -7.96 -3.05 -13.39
CA PHE A 538 -7.86 -2.97 -11.93
C PHE A 538 -6.44 -2.67 -11.45
N LEU A 539 -5.44 -3.41 -11.94
CA LEU A 539 -4.03 -3.19 -11.57
C LEU A 539 -3.54 -1.80 -12.02
N CYS A 540 -3.89 -1.38 -13.23
CA CYS A 540 -3.56 -0.06 -13.76
C CYS A 540 -4.21 1.05 -12.91
N ASN A 541 -5.50 0.90 -12.56
CA ASN A 541 -6.22 1.84 -11.70
C ASN A 541 -5.63 1.89 -10.28
N ARG A 542 -5.21 0.75 -9.73
CA ARG A 542 -4.52 0.67 -8.43
C ARG A 542 -3.21 1.42 -8.43
N HIS A 543 -2.41 1.21 -9.47
CA HIS A 543 -1.18 1.94 -9.66
C HIS A 543 -1.43 3.47 -9.73
N GLY A 544 -2.46 3.88 -10.48
CA GLY A 544 -2.91 5.27 -10.55
C GLY A 544 -3.32 5.85 -9.19
N ILE A 545 -4.03 5.08 -8.35
CA ILE A 545 -4.38 5.52 -6.98
C ILE A 545 -3.13 5.70 -6.12
N SER A 546 -2.18 4.77 -6.18
CA SER A 546 -0.92 4.89 -5.43
C SER A 546 -0.16 6.17 -5.82
N LEU A 547 -0.05 6.44 -7.13
CA LEU A 547 0.56 7.67 -7.63
C LEU A 547 -0.23 8.92 -7.20
N ALA A 548 -1.55 8.88 -7.27
CA ALA A 548 -2.41 9.98 -6.81
C ALA A 548 -2.28 10.23 -5.30
N GLN A 549 -2.04 9.19 -4.50
CA GLN A 549 -1.76 9.33 -3.06
C GLN A 549 -0.40 9.99 -2.81
N ILE A 550 0.65 9.58 -3.54
CA ILE A 550 1.99 10.21 -3.49
C ILE A 550 1.91 11.68 -3.89
N MET A 551 1.13 12.01 -4.92
CA MET A 551 0.87 13.38 -5.36
C MET A 551 -0.08 14.15 -4.43
N ASN A 552 -0.53 13.54 -3.32
CA ASN A 552 -1.47 14.09 -2.35
C ASN A 552 -2.82 14.54 -2.95
N LEU A 553 -3.21 13.97 -4.10
CA LEU A 553 -4.45 14.33 -4.78
C LEU A 553 -5.67 13.93 -3.97
N HIS A 554 -5.64 12.81 -3.23
CA HIS A 554 -6.73 12.41 -2.33
C HIS A 554 -7.13 13.50 -1.32
N ARG A 555 -6.22 14.41 -0.93
CA ARG A 555 -6.51 15.52 0.01
C ARG A 555 -6.65 16.88 -0.65
N ASN A 556 -6.12 17.07 -1.86
CA ASN A 556 -6.04 18.37 -2.52
C ASN A 556 -6.38 18.33 -4.03
N TYR A 557 -7.31 17.47 -4.44
CA TYR A 557 -7.74 17.34 -5.83
C TYR A 557 -8.51 18.57 -6.36
N SER A 558 -9.10 19.37 -5.47
CA SER A 558 -9.90 20.55 -5.82
C SER A 558 -9.06 21.71 -6.36
N SER A 559 -7.72 21.61 -6.35
CA SER A 559 -6.84 22.69 -6.79
C SER A 559 -6.89 22.94 -8.30
N SER A 560 -7.38 21.97 -9.10
CA SER A 560 -7.50 22.08 -10.57
C SER A 560 -8.57 21.12 -11.09
N PRO A 561 -9.36 21.50 -12.12
CA PRO A 561 -10.35 20.61 -12.75
C PRO A 561 -9.74 19.28 -13.21
N ARG A 562 -8.53 19.31 -13.79
CA ARG A 562 -7.81 18.12 -14.29
C ARG A 562 -7.41 17.17 -13.15
N ARG A 563 -6.95 17.72 -12.04
CA ARG A 563 -6.61 16.96 -10.82
C ARG A 563 -7.86 16.34 -10.20
N SER A 564 -8.96 17.09 -10.16
CA SER A 564 -10.25 16.59 -9.69
C SER A 564 -10.79 15.47 -10.58
N ALA A 565 -10.70 15.61 -11.90
CA ALA A 565 -11.16 14.60 -12.85
C ALA A 565 -10.33 13.31 -12.75
N ALA A 566 -9.00 13.43 -12.65
CA ALA A 566 -8.10 12.29 -12.44
C ALA A 566 -8.43 11.55 -11.14
N TRP A 567 -8.53 12.28 -10.02
CA TRP A 567 -8.85 11.70 -8.71
C TRP A 567 -10.20 10.97 -8.70
N TRP A 568 -11.28 11.64 -9.09
CA TRP A 568 -12.61 11.04 -9.04
C TRP A 568 -12.78 9.89 -10.02
N THR A 569 -12.11 9.94 -11.18
CA THR A 569 -12.15 8.81 -12.12
C THR A 569 -11.43 7.59 -11.55
N LEU A 570 -10.27 7.78 -10.92
CA LEU A 570 -9.54 6.69 -10.25
C LEU A 570 -10.35 6.09 -9.10
N TYR A 571 -10.94 6.94 -8.26
CA TYR A 571 -11.80 6.52 -7.15
C TYR A 571 -13.02 5.72 -7.62
N LEU A 572 -13.77 6.24 -8.59
CA LEU A 572 -14.96 5.56 -9.12
C LEU A 572 -14.59 4.28 -9.87
N GLY A 573 -13.48 4.31 -10.61
CA GLY A 573 -12.93 3.14 -11.29
C GLY A 573 -12.58 2.03 -10.30
N ASP A 574 -11.99 2.39 -9.15
CA ASP A 574 -11.67 1.43 -8.10
C ASP A 574 -12.91 0.78 -7.50
N ARG A 575 -13.92 1.57 -7.14
CA ARG A 575 -15.19 1.03 -6.62
C ARG A 575 -15.88 0.09 -7.59
N PHE A 576 -15.94 0.48 -8.87
CA PHE A 576 -16.53 -0.34 -9.92
C PHE A 576 -15.76 -1.65 -10.12
N LEU A 577 -14.44 -1.58 -10.29
CA LEU A 577 -13.61 -2.77 -10.56
C LEU A 577 -13.54 -3.71 -9.36
N SER A 578 -13.52 -3.17 -8.15
CA SER A 578 -13.59 -3.95 -6.91
C SER A 578 -14.90 -4.70 -6.77
N VAL A 579 -16.06 -4.09 -7.05
CA VAL A 579 -17.33 -4.84 -7.05
C VAL A 579 -17.36 -5.87 -8.18
N LEU A 580 -16.97 -5.48 -9.39
CA LEU A 580 -17.04 -6.35 -10.56
C LEU A 580 -16.20 -7.61 -10.39
N LEU A 581 -15.01 -7.47 -9.81
CA LEU A 581 -14.05 -8.56 -9.58
C LEU A 581 -14.15 -9.16 -8.17
N GLY A 582 -15.05 -8.67 -7.32
CA GLY A 582 -15.13 -9.16 -5.93
C GLY A 582 -13.85 -8.97 -5.11
N LEU A 583 -13.13 -7.88 -5.34
CA LEU A 583 -11.86 -7.56 -4.67
C LEU A 583 -12.05 -6.41 -3.68
N PRO A 584 -11.23 -6.31 -2.62
CA PRO A 584 -11.25 -5.15 -1.73
C PRO A 584 -10.90 -3.88 -2.51
N TYR A 585 -11.44 -2.72 -2.11
CA TYR A 585 -11.10 -1.42 -2.69
C TYR A 585 -9.74 -0.87 -2.18
N ALA A 586 -9.18 0.19 -2.77
CA ALA A 586 -7.81 0.67 -2.51
C ALA A 586 -7.70 1.60 -1.30
N ILE A 587 -8.63 2.54 -1.22
CA ILE A 587 -8.64 3.61 -0.23
C ILE A 587 -9.97 3.63 0.50
N SER A 588 -9.94 3.63 1.84
CA SER A 588 -11.14 3.82 2.66
C SER A 588 -11.68 5.24 2.49
N ASP A 589 -13.00 5.37 2.48
CA ASP A 589 -13.68 6.66 2.46
C ASP A 589 -13.30 7.53 3.67
N ASP A 590 -12.92 6.91 4.80
CA ASP A 590 -12.43 7.61 5.99
C ASP A 590 -11.03 8.25 5.83
N SER A 591 -10.30 7.84 4.79
CA SER A 591 -8.88 8.24 4.60
C SER A 591 -8.70 9.57 3.86
N PHE A 592 -9.78 10.20 3.39
CA PHE A 592 -9.72 11.44 2.63
C PHE A 592 -10.99 12.30 2.74
N ILE A 593 -10.88 13.57 2.32
CA ILE A 593 -12.00 14.52 2.42
C ILE A 593 -12.87 14.43 1.16
N ILE A 594 -14.14 14.11 1.37
CA ILE A 594 -15.15 14.09 0.32
C ILE A 594 -15.72 15.50 0.19
N THR A 595 -15.32 16.18 -0.89
CA THR A 595 -15.68 17.56 -1.20
C THR A 595 -16.41 17.58 -2.53
N TYR A 596 -17.63 18.12 -2.54
CA TYR A 596 -18.47 18.19 -3.73
C TYR A 596 -18.39 19.60 -4.31
N ALA A 597 -17.99 19.72 -5.58
CA ALA A 597 -18.20 20.93 -6.35
C ALA A 597 -19.46 20.72 -7.21
N ASP A 598 -20.56 21.36 -6.84
CA ASP A 598 -21.82 21.25 -7.58
C ASP A 598 -21.77 22.13 -8.84
N LYS A 599 -21.17 21.59 -9.91
CA LYS A 599 -21.12 22.24 -11.22
C LYS A 599 -22.14 21.59 -12.16
N THR A 600 -23.41 21.96 -12.00
CA THR A 600 -24.55 21.34 -12.69
C THR A 600 -24.67 21.71 -14.18
N SER A 601 -23.86 22.63 -14.69
CA SER A 601 -23.99 23.20 -16.05
C SER A 601 -22.98 22.68 -17.09
N GLU A 602 -21.99 21.89 -16.68
CA GLU A 602 -20.94 21.36 -17.59
C GLU A 602 -21.30 19.92 -18.04
N VAL A 603 -21.40 19.70 -19.35
CA VAL A 603 -21.61 18.37 -19.97
C VAL A 603 -20.49 17.43 -19.49
N GLY A 604 -20.84 16.22 -19.02
CA GLY A 604 -19.88 15.26 -18.46
C GLY A 604 -19.81 15.24 -16.92
N HIS A 605 -20.31 16.27 -16.25
CA HIS A 605 -20.19 16.44 -14.79
C HIS A 605 -21.53 16.38 -14.03
N ALA A 606 -22.67 16.42 -14.72
CA ALA A 606 -24.01 16.44 -14.11
C ALA A 606 -24.35 15.17 -13.29
N THR A 607 -23.72 14.04 -13.60
CA THR A 607 -23.92 12.75 -12.89
C THR A 607 -22.88 12.49 -11.79
N LEU A 608 -21.81 13.29 -11.73
CA LEU A 608 -20.66 13.03 -10.86
C LEU A 608 -21.02 13.02 -9.36
N PRO A 609 -21.83 13.96 -8.81
CA PRO A 609 -22.21 13.91 -7.40
C PRO A 609 -22.98 12.64 -7.03
N PHE A 610 -23.86 12.18 -7.92
CA PHE A 610 -24.59 10.93 -7.73
C PHE A 610 -23.64 9.73 -7.79
N ALA A 611 -22.73 9.69 -8.76
CA ALA A 611 -21.76 8.62 -8.91
C ALA A 611 -20.82 8.48 -7.70
N ILE A 612 -20.36 9.60 -7.11
CA ILE A 612 -19.52 9.57 -5.90
C ILE A 612 -20.28 8.98 -4.72
N ARG A 613 -21.51 9.44 -4.46
CA ARG A 613 -22.35 8.89 -3.38
C ARG A 613 -22.64 7.40 -3.58
N LEU A 614 -22.95 7.01 -4.82
CA LEU A 614 -23.10 5.61 -5.17
C LEU A 614 -21.80 4.83 -4.95
N GLY A 615 -20.64 5.40 -5.27
CA GLY A 615 -19.31 4.81 -5.03
C GLY A 615 -19.04 4.54 -3.55
N MET A 616 -19.46 5.43 -2.65
CA MET A 616 -19.34 5.22 -1.20
C MET A 616 -20.22 4.06 -0.71
N LEU A 617 -21.49 4.05 -1.13
CA LEU A 617 -22.40 2.94 -0.83
C LEU A 617 -21.87 1.62 -1.39
N THR A 618 -21.29 1.66 -2.59
CA THR A 618 -20.61 0.52 -3.22
C THR A 618 -19.42 0.04 -2.39
N GLY A 619 -18.63 0.94 -1.81
CA GLY A 619 -17.57 0.61 -0.85
C GLY A 619 -18.10 -0.20 0.34
N ARG A 620 -19.20 0.26 0.95
CA ARG A 620 -19.86 -0.47 2.05
C ARG A 620 -20.41 -1.83 1.62
N VAL A 621 -20.93 -1.95 0.40
CA VAL A 621 -21.33 -3.26 -0.15
C VAL A 621 -20.11 -4.19 -0.24
N ILE A 622 -18.97 -3.69 -0.73
CA ILE A 622 -17.71 -4.46 -0.79
C ILE A 622 -17.29 -4.90 0.62
N ASP A 623 -17.30 -4.01 1.61
CA ASP A 623 -16.91 -4.35 2.98
C ASP A 623 -17.79 -5.44 3.62
N GLN A 624 -19.11 -5.36 3.39
CA GLN A 624 -20.06 -6.38 3.85
C GLN A 624 -19.78 -7.74 3.21
N VAL A 625 -19.53 -7.73 1.91
CA VAL A 625 -19.22 -8.89 1.09
C VAL A 625 -17.90 -9.54 1.54
N GLN A 626 -16.88 -8.74 1.84
CA GLN A 626 -15.55 -9.20 2.25
C GLN A 626 -15.46 -9.51 3.76
N SER A 627 -16.53 -9.29 4.53
CA SER A 627 -16.57 -9.53 5.97
C SER A 627 -16.45 -11.02 6.30
N ARG A 628 -15.51 -11.36 7.19
CA ARG A 628 -15.32 -12.74 7.69
C ARG A 628 -16.56 -13.34 8.38
N LYS A 629 -17.47 -12.51 8.88
CA LYS A 629 -18.72 -12.96 9.54
C LYS A 629 -19.88 -13.13 8.55
N GLY A 630 -19.64 -12.89 7.27
CA GLY A 630 -20.68 -12.74 6.26
C GLY A 630 -21.46 -11.43 6.40
N PRO A 631 -22.26 -11.08 5.39
CA PRO A 631 -23.05 -9.85 5.40
C PRO A 631 -24.22 -9.99 6.37
N LYS A 632 -24.51 -8.94 7.16
CA LYS A 632 -25.66 -8.95 8.09
C LYS A 632 -26.90 -8.45 7.40
N PHE A 633 -28.01 -9.18 7.54
CA PHE A 633 -29.27 -8.83 6.88
C PHE A 633 -29.80 -7.43 7.26
N SER A 634 -29.64 -6.99 8.52
CA SER A 634 -30.05 -5.64 8.93
C SER A 634 -29.23 -4.54 8.22
N GLU A 635 -27.91 -4.72 8.14
CA GLU A 635 -27.00 -3.75 7.51
C GLU A 635 -27.24 -3.67 5.98
N ILE A 636 -27.71 -4.77 5.37
CA ILE A 636 -28.13 -4.78 3.96
C ILE A 636 -29.35 -3.93 3.73
N LEU A 637 -30.36 -4.05 4.61
CA LEU A 637 -31.57 -3.23 4.51
C LEU A 637 -31.24 -1.75 4.71
N ASP A 638 -30.36 -1.43 5.66
CA ASP A 638 -29.91 -0.05 5.88
C ASP A 638 -29.22 0.53 4.63
N ILE A 639 -28.33 -0.23 3.98
CA ILE A 639 -27.67 0.19 2.74
C ILE A 639 -28.67 0.30 1.58
N ASP A 640 -29.66 -0.60 1.49
CA ASP A 640 -30.67 -0.56 0.44
C ASP A 640 -31.62 0.64 0.58
N ASP A 641 -31.95 1.01 1.82
CA ASP A 641 -32.70 2.23 2.13
C ASP A 641 -31.91 3.48 1.72
N GLU A 642 -30.60 3.51 1.97
CA GLU A 642 -29.72 4.60 1.52
C GLU A 642 -29.58 4.66 -0.01
N LEU A 643 -29.49 3.52 -0.69
CA LEU A 643 -29.51 3.43 -2.17
C LEU A 643 -30.83 3.97 -2.72
N THR A 644 -31.96 3.59 -2.11
CA THR A 644 -33.29 4.07 -2.50
C THR A 644 -33.42 5.58 -2.26
N SER A 645 -32.93 6.08 -1.13
CA SER A 645 -32.87 7.51 -0.83
C SER A 645 -32.00 8.26 -1.85
N LEU A 646 -30.85 7.71 -2.23
CA LEU A 646 -29.99 8.29 -3.27
C LEU A 646 -30.72 8.33 -4.62
N ALA A 647 -31.41 7.25 -5.00
CA ALA A 647 -32.17 7.20 -6.24
C ALA A 647 -33.29 8.24 -6.31
N SER A 648 -33.92 8.55 -5.18
CA SER A 648 -34.98 9.57 -5.06
C SER A 648 -34.49 11.01 -5.30
N THR A 649 -33.18 11.26 -5.20
CA THR A 649 -32.59 12.57 -5.51
C THR A 649 -32.65 12.93 -7.00
N LYS A 650 -32.90 11.93 -7.86
CA LYS A 650 -33.05 12.11 -9.30
C LYS A 650 -34.53 12.05 -9.70
N PRO A 651 -34.98 12.93 -10.63
CA PRO A 651 -36.36 12.93 -11.06
C PRO A 651 -36.71 11.66 -11.84
N ILE A 652 -37.99 11.29 -11.88
CA ILE A 652 -38.46 10.04 -12.49
C ILE A 652 -37.98 9.87 -13.95
N HIS A 653 -38.02 10.93 -14.75
CA HIS A 653 -37.56 10.89 -16.15
C HIS A 653 -36.06 10.62 -16.28
N TRP A 654 -35.26 10.91 -15.25
CA TRP A 654 -33.83 10.59 -15.23
C TRP A 654 -33.60 9.08 -15.29
N TRP A 655 -34.54 8.26 -14.83
CA TRP A 655 -34.45 6.80 -14.86
C TRP A 655 -34.91 6.15 -16.18
N ASP A 656 -35.37 6.97 -17.14
CA ASP A 656 -35.68 6.49 -18.48
C ASP A 656 -34.43 5.93 -19.16
N HIS A 657 -34.62 4.81 -19.85
CA HIS A 657 -33.59 4.05 -20.55
C HIS A 657 -33.85 3.98 -22.06
N GLN A 658 -35.01 4.43 -22.53
CA GLN A 658 -35.36 4.40 -23.95
C GLN A 658 -34.55 5.45 -24.72
N ILE A 659 -34.26 5.14 -25.98
CA ILE A 659 -33.57 6.07 -26.88
C ILE A 659 -34.62 7.04 -27.44
N PRO A 660 -34.47 8.36 -27.27
CA PRO A 660 -35.42 9.33 -27.81
C PRO A 660 -35.45 9.31 -29.34
N ALA A 661 -36.66 9.38 -29.93
CA ALA A 661 -36.86 9.23 -31.37
C ALA A 661 -36.18 10.32 -32.25
N ASN A 662 -35.92 11.51 -31.69
CA ASN A 662 -35.30 12.66 -32.38
C ASN A 662 -33.97 13.09 -31.73
N SER A 663 -33.14 12.13 -31.33
CA SER A 663 -31.89 12.42 -30.60
C SER A 663 -30.80 13.01 -31.49
N GLN A 664 -30.18 14.10 -31.04
CA GLN A 664 -28.94 14.64 -31.60
C GLN A 664 -27.71 13.95 -30.99
N SER A 665 -26.51 14.23 -31.52
CA SER A 665 -25.27 13.60 -31.04
C SER A 665 -24.97 13.92 -29.57
N ASP A 666 -25.34 15.10 -29.09
CA ASP A 666 -25.10 15.53 -27.70
C ASP A 666 -26.08 14.85 -26.73
N ASP A 667 -27.35 14.70 -27.12
CA ASP A 667 -28.37 13.96 -26.37
C ASP A 667 -27.93 12.50 -26.10
N MET A 668 -27.21 11.90 -27.05
CA MET A 668 -26.70 10.53 -26.93
C MET A 668 -25.54 10.41 -25.94
N ASN A 669 -24.71 11.45 -25.80
CA ASN A 669 -23.63 11.47 -24.81
C ASN A 669 -24.19 11.57 -23.39
N GLU A 670 -25.18 12.44 -23.17
CA GLU A 670 -25.88 12.55 -21.89
C GLU A 670 -26.63 11.25 -21.54
N LEU A 671 -27.33 10.67 -22.51
CA LEU A 671 -27.99 9.37 -22.35
C LEU A 671 -26.98 8.28 -21.96
N ARG A 672 -25.84 8.19 -22.65
CA ARG A 672 -24.78 7.21 -22.34
C ARG A 672 -24.29 7.33 -20.91
N GLU A 673 -23.93 8.53 -20.46
CA GLU A 673 -23.43 8.74 -19.09
C GLU A 673 -24.44 8.36 -18.03
N ARG A 674 -25.69 8.76 -18.24
CA ARG A 674 -26.81 8.43 -17.39
C ARG A 674 -27.03 6.93 -17.32
N LEU A 675 -27.05 6.23 -18.45
CA LEU A 675 -27.20 4.78 -18.53
C LEU A 675 -26.06 4.03 -17.84
N ILE A 676 -24.80 4.47 -17.97
CA ILE A 676 -23.66 3.88 -17.25
C ILE A 676 -23.86 4.02 -15.73
N CYS A 677 -24.27 5.20 -15.29
CA CYS A 677 -24.50 5.48 -13.87
C CYS A 677 -25.66 4.64 -13.29
N GLN A 678 -26.77 4.54 -14.04
CA GLN A 678 -27.89 3.66 -13.70
C GLN A 678 -27.48 2.19 -13.66
N THR A 679 -26.66 1.74 -14.62
CA THR A 679 -26.15 0.36 -14.68
C THR A 679 -25.34 0.04 -13.42
N GLN A 680 -24.46 0.95 -13.00
CA GLN A 680 -23.69 0.80 -11.76
C GLN A 680 -24.60 0.76 -10.52
N TYR A 681 -25.66 1.57 -10.47
CA TYR A 681 -26.62 1.57 -9.36
C TYR A 681 -27.28 0.19 -9.19
N PHE A 682 -27.81 -0.36 -10.28
CA PHE A 682 -28.46 -1.68 -10.24
C PHE A 682 -27.44 -2.79 -9.98
N LEU A 683 -26.22 -2.68 -10.50
CA LEU A 683 -25.14 -3.63 -10.20
C LEU A 683 -24.84 -3.66 -8.69
N THR A 684 -24.68 -2.49 -8.05
CA THR A 684 -24.44 -2.39 -6.61
C THR A 684 -25.60 -3.01 -5.80
N ARG A 685 -26.86 -2.76 -6.19
CA ARG A 685 -28.03 -3.41 -5.54
C ARG A 685 -28.07 -4.92 -5.75
N ILE A 686 -27.73 -5.42 -6.93
CA ILE A 686 -27.65 -6.88 -7.18
C ILE A 686 -26.63 -7.50 -6.23
N TYR A 687 -25.41 -6.95 -6.16
CA TYR A 687 -24.35 -7.48 -5.30
C TYR A 687 -24.70 -7.40 -3.81
N LEU A 688 -25.41 -6.36 -3.39
CA LEU A 688 -25.92 -6.20 -2.02
C LEU A 688 -26.88 -7.34 -1.62
N HIS A 689 -27.78 -7.75 -2.52
CA HIS A 689 -28.82 -8.73 -2.24
C HIS A 689 -28.48 -10.17 -2.70
N LEU A 690 -27.44 -10.35 -3.50
CA LEU A 690 -26.97 -11.63 -4.03
C LEU A 690 -26.80 -12.72 -2.96
N PRO A 691 -26.23 -12.46 -1.76
CA PRO A 691 -26.04 -13.47 -0.72
C PRO A 691 -27.32 -14.14 -0.21
N TYR A 692 -28.49 -13.52 -0.43
CA TYR A 692 -29.79 -13.99 0.05
C TYR A 692 -30.73 -14.46 -1.06
N LEU A 693 -30.33 -14.31 -2.34
CA LEU A 693 -31.10 -14.76 -3.50
C LEU A 693 -31.53 -16.23 -3.35
N LEU A 694 -30.58 -17.10 -2.97
CA LEU A 694 -30.75 -18.55 -2.87
C LEU A 694 -31.14 -19.05 -1.48
N LYS A 695 -31.13 -18.17 -0.47
CA LYS A 695 -31.63 -18.47 0.88
C LYS A 695 -33.14 -18.25 0.99
N SER A 696 -33.76 -17.62 -0.01
CA SER A 696 -35.20 -17.37 -0.05
C SER A 696 -36.10 -18.62 -0.05
N PRO A 697 -35.73 -19.78 -0.63
CA PRO A 697 -36.56 -20.98 -0.53
C PRO A 697 -36.56 -21.58 0.89
N THR A 698 -35.55 -21.28 1.70
CA THR A 698 -35.41 -21.81 3.08
C THR A 698 -36.04 -20.91 4.13
N SER A 699 -36.30 -19.63 3.82
CA SER A 699 -36.95 -18.68 4.74
C SER A 699 -37.68 -17.55 4.02
N HIS A 700 -38.94 -17.33 4.40
CA HIS A 700 -39.75 -16.22 3.92
C HIS A 700 -39.14 -14.84 4.20
N LEU A 701 -38.24 -14.71 5.18
CA LEU A 701 -37.56 -13.46 5.52
C LEU A 701 -36.75 -12.88 4.35
N TYR A 702 -36.24 -13.72 3.46
CA TYR A 702 -35.33 -13.31 2.39
C TYR A 702 -36.03 -13.12 1.03
N VAL A 703 -37.34 -13.31 0.97
CA VAL A 703 -38.13 -13.17 -0.27
C VAL A 703 -38.01 -11.77 -0.86
N ASN A 704 -38.08 -10.73 -0.02
CA ASN A 704 -37.93 -9.34 -0.48
C ASN A 704 -36.54 -9.06 -1.06
N SER A 705 -35.49 -9.62 -0.45
CA SER A 705 -34.11 -9.50 -0.95
C SER A 705 -33.95 -10.20 -2.31
N ARG A 706 -34.55 -11.40 -2.49
CA ARG A 706 -34.59 -12.08 -3.78
C ARG A 706 -35.31 -11.22 -4.82
N LEU A 707 -36.51 -10.74 -4.52
CA LEU A 707 -37.30 -9.93 -5.45
C LEU A 707 -36.53 -8.68 -5.88
N THR A 708 -35.87 -8.01 -4.93
CA THR A 708 -35.05 -6.81 -5.19
C THR A 708 -33.86 -7.11 -6.09
N ALA A 709 -33.16 -8.24 -5.88
CA ALA A 709 -32.05 -8.66 -6.74
C ALA A 709 -32.52 -8.96 -8.17
N VAL A 710 -33.62 -9.70 -8.33
CA VAL A 710 -34.19 -10.04 -9.65
C VAL A 710 -34.73 -8.80 -10.36
N GLU A 711 -35.43 -7.91 -9.65
CA GLU A 711 -35.89 -6.62 -10.19
C GLU A 711 -34.73 -5.75 -10.66
N SER A 712 -33.70 -5.61 -9.83
CA SER A 712 -32.49 -4.86 -10.19
C SER A 712 -31.79 -5.49 -11.39
N ALA A 713 -31.77 -6.82 -11.53
CA ALA A 713 -31.24 -7.50 -12.71
C ALA A 713 -32.03 -7.19 -13.99
N ARG A 714 -33.37 -7.18 -13.94
CA ARG A 714 -34.19 -6.75 -15.11
C ARG A 714 -33.85 -5.33 -15.52
N ASP A 715 -33.79 -4.45 -14.52
CA ASP A 715 -33.53 -3.04 -14.76
C ASP A 715 -32.12 -2.79 -15.30
N LEU A 716 -31.12 -3.50 -14.79
CA LEU A 716 -29.76 -3.50 -15.34
C LEU A 716 -29.76 -3.94 -16.81
N LEU A 717 -30.43 -5.05 -17.14
CA LEU A 717 -30.46 -5.56 -18.51
C LEU A 717 -31.09 -4.60 -19.50
N ARG A 718 -32.18 -3.91 -19.13
CA ARG A 718 -32.79 -2.89 -19.99
C ARG A 718 -31.81 -1.78 -20.34
N ARG A 719 -30.98 -1.33 -19.39
CA ARG A 719 -29.95 -0.30 -19.65
C ARG A 719 -28.80 -0.86 -20.46
N TYR A 720 -28.39 -2.10 -20.20
CA TYR A 720 -27.38 -2.79 -21.02
C TYR A 720 -27.81 -2.91 -22.49
N LEU A 721 -29.05 -3.33 -22.75
CA LEU A 721 -29.61 -3.43 -24.10
C LEU A 721 -29.68 -2.06 -24.79
N SER A 722 -30.06 -1.00 -24.07
CA SER A 722 -29.97 0.37 -24.58
C SER A 722 -28.53 0.80 -24.88
N LEU A 723 -27.57 0.52 -24.00
CA LEU A 723 -26.14 0.82 -24.24
C LEU A 723 -25.58 0.09 -25.47
N ARG A 724 -26.08 -1.12 -25.78
CA ARG A 724 -25.69 -1.92 -26.94
C ARG A 724 -26.56 -1.71 -28.18
N SER A 725 -27.58 -0.86 -28.10
CA SER A 725 -28.39 -0.47 -29.24
C SER A 725 -27.57 0.37 -30.22
N GLN A 726 -27.88 0.25 -31.51
CA GLN A 726 -27.15 0.94 -32.56
C GLN A 726 -27.77 2.32 -32.85
N PHE A 727 -26.91 3.33 -32.95
CA PHE A 727 -27.22 4.68 -33.43
C PHE A 727 -26.20 5.06 -34.50
N ASN A 728 -26.64 5.45 -35.69
CA ASN A 728 -25.77 5.66 -36.87
C ASN A 728 -24.82 4.47 -37.15
N SER A 729 -25.35 3.25 -37.07
CA SER A 729 -24.62 1.98 -37.29
C SER A 729 -23.49 1.68 -36.29
N GLN A 730 -23.41 2.40 -35.16
CA GLN A 730 -22.46 2.14 -34.07
C GLN A 730 -23.20 1.92 -32.75
N PRO A 731 -22.71 1.08 -31.83
CA PRO A 731 -23.31 0.94 -30.52
C PRO A 731 -23.22 2.25 -29.73
N ILE A 732 -24.22 2.52 -28.89
CA ILE A 732 -24.22 3.72 -28.04
C ILE A 732 -23.01 3.73 -27.11
N PHE A 733 -22.64 2.58 -26.54
CA PHE A 733 -21.44 2.44 -25.72
C PHE A 733 -20.66 1.20 -26.13
N ASP A 734 -19.36 1.38 -26.38
CA ASP A 734 -18.47 0.32 -26.84
C ASP A 734 -17.38 -0.03 -25.82
N CYS A 735 -17.73 -0.92 -24.88
CA CYS A 735 -16.86 -1.39 -23.82
C CYS A 735 -17.10 -2.87 -23.51
N GLN A 736 -16.13 -3.76 -23.77
CA GLN A 736 -16.36 -5.21 -23.62
C GLN A 736 -16.66 -5.65 -22.18
N SER A 737 -16.09 -4.99 -21.17
CA SER A 737 -16.42 -5.31 -19.77
C SER A 737 -17.88 -5.06 -19.40
N VAL A 738 -18.61 -4.20 -20.13
CA VAL A 738 -20.06 -4.01 -19.92
C VAL A 738 -20.87 -5.23 -20.40
N ASP A 739 -20.34 -6.02 -21.33
CA ASP A 739 -20.97 -7.27 -21.77
C ASP A 739 -20.97 -8.31 -20.67
N PHE A 740 -19.88 -8.37 -19.89
CA PHE A 740 -19.82 -9.22 -18.70
C PHE A 740 -20.84 -8.77 -17.65
N VAL A 741 -21.01 -7.47 -17.42
CA VAL A 741 -22.04 -6.93 -16.52
C VAL A 741 -23.45 -7.31 -17.00
N GLY A 742 -23.73 -7.20 -18.30
CA GLY A 742 -25.00 -7.63 -18.89
C GLY A 742 -25.22 -9.15 -18.75
N PHE A 743 -24.20 -9.95 -19.03
CA PHE A 743 -24.21 -11.40 -18.81
C PHE A 743 -24.55 -11.76 -17.36
N MET A 744 -23.93 -11.11 -16.39
CA MET A 744 -24.18 -11.34 -14.96
C MET A 744 -25.64 -11.03 -14.57
N GLY A 745 -26.21 -9.95 -15.10
CA GLY A 745 -27.64 -9.65 -14.94
C GLY A 745 -28.55 -10.75 -15.49
N ALA A 746 -28.22 -11.30 -16.67
CA ALA A 746 -28.99 -12.39 -17.28
C ALA A 746 -28.86 -13.69 -16.48
N VAL A 747 -27.68 -14.02 -15.97
CA VAL A 747 -27.47 -15.19 -15.09
C VAL A 747 -28.31 -15.08 -13.82
N ILE A 748 -28.36 -13.89 -13.19
CA ILE A 748 -29.20 -13.65 -12.00
C ILE A 748 -30.69 -13.84 -12.30
N LEU A 749 -31.18 -13.39 -13.46
CA LEU A 749 -32.57 -13.63 -13.87
C LEU A 749 -32.87 -15.12 -14.07
N VAL A 750 -31.95 -15.86 -14.70
CA VAL A 750 -32.10 -17.31 -14.90
C VAL A 750 -32.13 -18.02 -13.55
N ILE A 751 -31.17 -17.76 -12.66
CA ILE A 751 -31.12 -18.34 -11.31
C ILE A 751 -32.38 -17.99 -10.50
N GLY A 752 -32.80 -16.72 -10.53
CA GLY A 752 -33.99 -16.25 -9.84
C GLY A 752 -35.27 -16.97 -10.28
N SER A 753 -35.34 -17.40 -11.54
CA SER A 753 -36.48 -18.15 -12.09
C SER A 753 -36.58 -19.58 -11.56
N PHE A 754 -35.47 -20.21 -11.16
CA PHE A 754 -35.46 -21.56 -10.57
C PHE A 754 -35.71 -21.56 -9.04
N CYS A 755 -35.68 -20.40 -8.39
CA CYS A 755 -35.88 -20.27 -6.94
C CYS A 755 -37.37 -20.15 -6.53
N ASP A 756 -38.29 -20.06 -7.49
CA ASP A 756 -39.73 -19.97 -7.23
C ASP A 756 -40.36 -21.36 -7.38
N SER A 757 -40.64 -22.01 -6.25
CA SER A 757 -41.12 -23.40 -6.21
C SER A 757 -42.45 -23.56 -6.95
N GLY A 758 -42.40 -24.07 -8.19
CA GLY A 758 -43.56 -24.51 -8.96
C GLY A 758 -44.22 -23.49 -9.89
N ALA A 759 -43.67 -22.28 -10.05
CA ALA A 759 -44.14 -21.30 -11.03
C ALA A 759 -43.24 -21.32 -12.29
N PRO A 760 -43.81 -21.28 -13.51
CA PRO A 760 -42.99 -21.16 -14.71
C PRO A 760 -42.24 -19.81 -14.71
N PRO A 761 -41.02 -19.76 -15.28
CA PRO A 761 -40.27 -18.52 -15.45
C PRO A 761 -41.14 -17.44 -16.11
N ARG A 762 -41.05 -16.20 -15.62
CA ARG A 762 -41.78 -15.09 -16.24
C ARG A 762 -41.32 -14.91 -17.67
N THR A 763 -42.25 -14.83 -18.61
CA THR A 763 -41.95 -14.68 -20.05
C THR A 763 -41.01 -13.51 -20.31
N VAL A 764 -41.23 -12.38 -19.62
CA VAL A 764 -40.39 -11.17 -19.70
C VAL A 764 -38.94 -11.41 -19.29
N ASP A 765 -38.69 -12.26 -18.28
CA ASP A 765 -37.34 -12.53 -17.77
C ASP A 765 -36.55 -13.40 -18.75
N VAL A 766 -37.23 -14.37 -19.38
CA VAL A 766 -36.67 -15.22 -20.44
C VAL A 766 -36.44 -14.43 -21.72
N GLU A 767 -37.36 -13.55 -22.10
CA GLU A 767 -37.20 -12.63 -23.25
C GLU A 767 -35.97 -11.73 -23.09
N LEU A 768 -35.82 -11.06 -21.94
CA LEU A 768 -34.65 -10.21 -21.66
C LEU A 768 -33.33 -10.98 -21.70
N ALA A 769 -33.30 -12.21 -21.16
CA ALA A 769 -32.10 -13.05 -21.22
C ALA A 769 -31.78 -13.50 -22.66
N ASN A 770 -32.79 -13.84 -23.46
CA ASN A 770 -32.63 -14.17 -24.87
C ASN A 770 -32.17 -12.97 -25.72
N GLU A 771 -32.72 -11.77 -25.48
CA GLU A 771 -32.28 -10.54 -26.13
C GLU A 771 -30.81 -10.23 -25.80
N THR A 772 -30.43 -10.41 -24.53
CA THR A 772 -29.05 -10.27 -24.05
C THR A 772 -28.12 -11.27 -24.75
N MET A 773 -28.53 -12.54 -24.83
CA MET A 773 -27.78 -13.58 -25.55
C MET A 773 -27.59 -13.22 -27.03
N GLY A 774 -28.62 -12.67 -27.69
CA GLY A 774 -28.54 -12.22 -29.07
C GLY A 774 -27.60 -11.02 -29.26
N VAL A 775 -27.55 -10.08 -28.31
CA VAL A 775 -26.55 -8.99 -28.31
C VAL A 775 -25.14 -9.56 -28.18
N LEU A 776 -24.90 -10.43 -27.20
CA LEU A 776 -23.57 -11.05 -26.98
C LEU A 776 -23.10 -11.81 -28.22
N GLN A 777 -24.00 -12.54 -28.91
CA GLN A 777 -23.70 -13.22 -30.16
C GLN A 777 -23.28 -12.26 -31.27
N ARG A 778 -24.02 -11.16 -31.46
CA ARG A 778 -23.71 -10.14 -32.48
C ARG A 778 -22.36 -9.46 -32.19
N VAL A 779 -22.11 -9.10 -30.94
CA VAL A 779 -20.87 -8.44 -30.54
C VAL A 779 -19.67 -9.39 -30.66
N ALA A 780 -19.83 -10.67 -30.32
CA ALA A 780 -18.80 -11.70 -30.49
C ALA A 780 -18.44 -11.99 -31.97
N ALA A 781 -19.34 -11.68 -32.91
CA ALA A 781 -19.13 -11.87 -34.34
C ALA A 781 -18.43 -10.67 -35.02
N ASN A 782 -18.68 -9.45 -34.54
CA ASN A 782 -18.21 -8.21 -35.19
C ASN A 782 -16.80 -7.78 -34.79
N LYS A 783 -16.32 -8.19 -33.61
CA LYS A 783 -14.96 -7.97 -33.12
C LYS A 783 -14.45 -9.31 -32.59
N ILE A 784 -13.14 -9.56 -32.61
CA ILE A 784 -12.53 -10.68 -31.87
C ILE A 784 -12.69 -10.36 -30.36
N ASN A 785 -13.91 -10.50 -29.85
CA ASN A 785 -14.32 -10.22 -28.49
C ASN A 785 -14.47 -11.57 -27.78
N HIS A 786 -13.34 -12.03 -27.24
CA HIS A 786 -13.23 -13.30 -26.54
C HIS A 786 -14.21 -13.37 -25.36
N LEU A 787 -14.35 -12.26 -24.62
CA LEU A 787 -15.20 -12.17 -23.44
C LEU A 787 -16.69 -12.38 -23.78
N SER A 788 -17.23 -11.68 -24.78
CA SER A 788 -18.62 -11.84 -25.20
C SER A 788 -18.90 -13.22 -25.78
N ARG A 789 -17.92 -13.83 -26.44
CA ARG A 789 -18.06 -15.19 -26.99
C ARG A 789 -18.27 -16.22 -25.87
N GLU A 790 -17.45 -16.18 -24.83
CA GLU A 790 -17.60 -17.10 -23.69
C GLU A 790 -18.84 -16.79 -22.84
N CYS A 791 -19.18 -15.50 -22.66
CA CYS A 791 -20.44 -15.10 -22.02
C CYS A 791 -21.66 -15.64 -22.80
N HIS A 792 -21.65 -15.56 -24.14
CA HIS A 792 -22.72 -16.08 -24.99
C HIS A 792 -22.85 -17.60 -24.86
N LYS A 793 -21.74 -18.35 -24.98
CA LYS A 793 -21.73 -19.82 -24.83
C LYS A 793 -22.30 -20.25 -23.46
N THR A 794 -21.83 -19.61 -22.39
CA THR A 794 -22.26 -19.91 -21.03
C THR A 794 -23.74 -19.59 -20.82
N LEU A 795 -24.21 -18.42 -21.28
CA LEU A 795 -25.62 -18.03 -21.15
C LEU A 795 -26.55 -18.93 -21.97
N ALA A 796 -26.15 -19.31 -23.20
CA ALA A 796 -26.90 -20.25 -24.03
C ALA A 796 -27.07 -21.61 -23.34
N THR A 797 -26.00 -22.07 -22.68
CA THR A 797 -26.00 -23.31 -21.88
C THR A 797 -27.00 -23.21 -20.73
N LEU A 798 -27.00 -22.10 -19.98
CA LEU A 798 -27.93 -21.89 -18.87
C LEU A 798 -29.38 -21.75 -19.34
N LEU A 799 -29.64 -21.05 -20.44
CA LEU A 799 -31.00 -20.88 -20.99
C LEU A 799 -31.59 -22.18 -21.53
N SER A 800 -30.75 -23.12 -21.98
CA SER A 800 -31.21 -24.45 -22.39
C SER A 800 -31.88 -25.24 -21.24
N LEU A 801 -31.53 -24.94 -19.98
CA LEU A 801 -32.15 -25.55 -18.79
C LEU A 801 -33.56 -25.01 -18.51
N VAL A 802 -33.85 -23.80 -19.00
CA VAL A 802 -35.14 -23.11 -18.80
C VAL A 802 -36.18 -23.58 -19.81
N HIS A 803 -35.75 -24.05 -20.99
CA HIS A 803 -36.63 -24.52 -22.05
C HIS A 803 -37.02 -26.00 -21.83
N VAL A 804 -38.29 -26.32 -22.05
CA VAL A 804 -38.97 -27.58 -21.61
C VAL A 804 -38.52 -28.83 -22.39
N ASP A 805 -37.66 -28.71 -23.40
CA ASP A 805 -37.30 -29.85 -24.26
C ASP A 805 -36.27 -30.79 -23.58
N ASP A 806 -36.77 -31.90 -23.01
CA ASP A 806 -36.00 -32.93 -22.29
C ASP A 806 -34.85 -33.53 -23.13
N SER A 807 -34.90 -33.41 -24.45
CA SER A 807 -33.96 -34.01 -25.40
C SER A 807 -32.57 -33.35 -25.42
N LEU A 808 -32.46 -32.08 -24.98
CA LEU A 808 -31.20 -31.31 -24.94
C LEU A 808 -30.54 -31.29 -23.55
N ARG A 809 -31.13 -31.95 -22.55
CA ARG A 809 -30.67 -31.89 -21.14
C ARG A 809 -29.40 -32.70 -20.86
N SER A 810 -29.02 -33.66 -21.71
CA SER A 810 -27.83 -34.50 -21.50
C SER A 810 -26.51 -33.82 -21.87
N THR A 811 -26.55 -32.63 -22.48
CA THR A 811 -25.36 -31.90 -22.96
C THR A 811 -24.92 -30.76 -22.04
N VAL A 812 -25.65 -30.49 -20.94
CA VAL A 812 -25.31 -29.40 -20.02
C VAL A 812 -24.30 -29.90 -18.98
N PRO A 813 -23.15 -29.22 -18.79
CA PRO A 813 -22.18 -29.60 -17.77
C PRO A 813 -22.76 -29.49 -16.36
N SER A 814 -22.38 -30.42 -15.48
CA SER A 814 -22.83 -30.48 -14.08
C SER A 814 -22.27 -29.34 -13.22
N LYS A 815 -21.19 -28.69 -13.67
CA LYS A 815 -20.49 -27.60 -13.00
C LYS A 815 -20.13 -26.51 -14.02
N ILE A 816 -20.50 -25.27 -13.76
CA ILE A 816 -20.17 -24.08 -14.58
C ILE A 816 -19.51 -23.06 -13.66
N SER A 817 -18.20 -22.82 -13.82
CA SER A 817 -17.49 -21.79 -13.07
C SER A 817 -17.58 -20.46 -13.82
N ILE A 818 -18.05 -19.41 -13.15
CA ILE A 818 -18.07 -18.05 -13.68
C ILE A 818 -17.10 -17.21 -12.84
N PRO A 819 -16.05 -16.63 -13.45
CA PRO A 819 -15.05 -15.85 -12.74
C PRO A 819 -15.70 -14.76 -11.88
N TYR A 820 -15.32 -14.67 -10.60
CA TYR A 820 -15.80 -13.63 -9.66
C TYR A 820 -17.31 -13.58 -9.46
N PHE A 821 -18.02 -14.60 -9.94
CA PHE A 821 -19.41 -14.84 -9.64
C PHE A 821 -19.53 -16.10 -8.78
N GLY A 822 -18.74 -17.14 -9.06
CA GLY A 822 -18.76 -18.41 -8.34
C GLY A 822 -19.16 -19.56 -9.26
N THR A 823 -19.40 -20.73 -8.66
CA THR A 823 -19.74 -21.94 -9.38
C THR A 823 -21.25 -22.19 -9.37
N LEU A 824 -21.82 -22.49 -10.54
CA LEU A 824 -23.16 -23.01 -10.70
C LEU A 824 -23.11 -24.54 -10.84
N TYR A 825 -23.87 -25.24 -10.00
CA TYR A 825 -24.07 -26.69 -10.08
C TYR A 825 -25.46 -26.99 -10.66
N VAL A 826 -25.49 -27.87 -11.65
CA VAL A 826 -26.71 -28.28 -12.35
C VAL A 826 -26.98 -29.75 -12.04
N ALA A 827 -28.03 -30.05 -11.27
CA ALA A 827 -28.38 -31.42 -10.89
C ALA A 827 -29.55 -31.98 -11.74
N SER A 828 -29.39 -33.22 -12.23
CA SER A 828 -30.44 -34.03 -12.85
C SER A 828 -30.88 -35.15 -11.91
N GLU A 829 -32.19 -35.40 -11.78
CA GLU A 829 -32.83 -36.38 -10.86
C GLU A 829 -32.19 -37.79 -10.85
N ARG A 830 -31.50 -38.20 -11.91
CA ARG A 830 -30.92 -39.55 -12.03
C ARG A 830 -29.67 -39.79 -11.17
N HIS A 831 -28.94 -38.75 -10.77
CA HIS A 831 -27.70 -38.91 -9.98
C HIS A 831 -27.91 -38.93 -8.46
N LEU A 832 -28.99 -38.32 -7.96
CA LEU A 832 -29.30 -38.30 -6.52
C LEU A 832 -29.81 -39.65 -5.98
N LYS A 833 -30.28 -40.55 -6.86
CA LYS A 833 -30.71 -41.91 -6.48
C LYS A 833 -29.58 -42.95 -6.46
N SER A 834 -28.42 -42.68 -7.06
CA SER A 834 -27.31 -43.65 -7.12
C SER A 834 -26.28 -43.50 -6.00
N SER A 835 -26.18 -42.33 -5.36
CA SER A 835 -25.21 -42.07 -4.29
C SER A 835 -25.66 -42.60 -2.91
N SER A 836 -26.90 -43.06 -2.75
CA SER A 836 -27.40 -43.66 -1.51
C SER A 836 -27.17 -45.18 -1.39
N LEU A 837 -26.44 -45.82 -2.32
CA LEU A 837 -26.18 -47.26 -2.32
C LEU A 837 -24.77 -47.56 -2.84
N GLN A 838 -23.72 -47.24 -2.08
CA GLN A 838 -22.42 -47.93 -2.16
C GLN A 838 -21.45 -47.46 -1.04
N THR A 839 -21.69 -47.90 0.19
CA THR A 839 -20.63 -48.05 1.19
C THR A 839 -20.18 -49.51 1.19
N SER A 840 -19.14 -49.82 0.42
CA SER A 840 -18.42 -51.10 0.51
C SER A 840 -16.93 -50.85 0.72
N SER A 841 -16.54 -50.92 1.99
CA SER A 841 -15.26 -51.41 2.55
C SER A 841 -14.12 -51.75 1.58
N GLN A 842 -12.99 -51.01 1.65
CA GLN A 842 -11.65 -51.60 1.60
C GLN A 842 -10.68 -50.81 2.50
N GLN A 843 -10.01 -51.55 3.40
CA GLN A 843 -9.01 -51.11 4.37
C GLN A 843 -7.60 -51.05 3.74
N SER A 844 -6.77 -50.06 4.12
CA SER A 844 -5.31 -50.27 4.27
C SER A 844 -4.65 -49.29 5.28
N THR A 845 -4.49 -49.81 6.51
CA THR A 845 -3.35 -49.77 7.46
C THR A 845 -2.54 -48.48 7.76
N LEU A 846 -2.64 -47.96 9.01
CA LEU A 846 -1.57 -47.73 10.04
C LEU A 846 -1.98 -46.67 11.13
N PRO A 847 -1.39 -46.62 12.35
CA PRO A 847 -2.02 -47.13 13.59
C PRO A 847 -2.35 -46.12 14.71
N ASP A 848 -3.31 -46.53 15.55
CA ASP A 848 -3.55 -46.32 16.99
C ASP A 848 -3.28 -44.98 17.70
N TYR A 849 -4.37 -44.27 18.05
CA TYR A 849 -4.56 -43.64 19.36
C TYR A 849 -6.00 -43.90 19.86
N PRO A 850 -6.23 -43.99 21.19
CA PRO A 850 -7.30 -44.78 21.78
C PRO A 850 -8.67 -44.09 21.77
N ALA A 851 -9.69 -44.94 21.61
CA ALA A 851 -11.10 -44.62 21.62
C ALA A 851 -11.61 -44.14 23.00
N SER A 852 -12.37 -43.04 22.99
CA SER A 852 -13.61 -42.94 23.75
C SER A 852 -14.52 -41.87 23.13
N LEU A 853 -15.51 -42.30 22.36
CA LEU A 853 -16.93 -41.96 22.54
C LEU A 853 -17.70 -42.44 21.31
N SER A 854 -18.46 -43.50 21.55
CA SER A 854 -19.37 -44.18 20.65
C SER A 854 -20.62 -43.36 20.33
N ASN A 855 -21.01 -43.40 19.05
CA ASN A 855 -22.37 -43.42 18.51
C ASN A 855 -23.41 -42.44 19.07
N SER A 856 -23.77 -41.44 18.26
CA SER A 856 -25.18 -41.21 17.95
C SER A 856 -25.34 -40.64 16.54
N PHE A 857 -25.90 -41.44 15.64
CA PHE A 857 -26.44 -41.00 14.35
C PHE A 857 -27.62 -40.05 14.60
N ILE A 858 -27.67 -38.90 13.92
CA ILE A 858 -28.89 -38.09 13.80
C ILE A 858 -29.08 -37.71 12.32
N ASN A 859 -30.30 -37.97 11.85
CA ASN A 859 -30.82 -37.84 10.49
C ASN A 859 -30.68 -36.43 9.88
N VAL A 860 -30.46 -36.41 8.56
CA VAL A 860 -30.69 -35.25 7.68
C VAL A 860 -32.20 -34.93 7.66
N PRO A 861 -32.64 -33.65 7.74
CA PRO A 861 -34.06 -33.33 7.64
C PRO A 861 -34.60 -33.58 6.22
N ASP A 862 -35.76 -34.24 6.13
CA ASP A 862 -36.53 -34.60 4.93
C ASP A 862 -37.03 -33.42 4.05
N ALA A 863 -36.45 -32.23 4.15
CA ALA A 863 -36.99 -31.01 3.51
C ALA A 863 -36.47 -30.73 2.08
N VAL A 864 -35.58 -31.56 1.52
CA VAL A 864 -35.06 -31.40 0.13
C VAL A 864 -35.76 -32.34 -0.87
N LEU A 865 -36.71 -33.15 -0.43
CA LEU A 865 -37.23 -34.28 -1.22
C LEU A 865 -38.50 -34.04 -2.03
N ASN A 866 -39.00 -32.81 -2.18
CA ASN A 866 -40.17 -32.54 -3.02
C ASN A 866 -40.02 -31.27 -3.88
N CYS A 867 -39.31 -31.39 -5.01
CA CYS A 867 -39.42 -30.41 -6.09
C CYS A 867 -39.30 -31.13 -7.45
N GLN A 868 -40.37 -31.12 -8.26
CA GLN A 868 -40.44 -31.80 -9.57
C GLN A 868 -39.72 -31.02 -10.71
N SER A 869 -38.62 -30.33 -10.43
CA SER A 869 -37.91 -29.52 -11.44
C SER A 869 -36.40 -29.50 -11.21
N SER A 870 -35.62 -29.53 -12.29
CA SER A 870 -34.16 -29.37 -12.30
C SER A 870 -33.71 -28.27 -11.32
N THR A 871 -32.76 -28.57 -10.43
CA THR A 871 -32.30 -27.63 -9.41
C THR A 871 -30.93 -27.08 -9.80
N ILE A 872 -30.83 -25.75 -9.96
CA ILE A 872 -29.55 -25.04 -10.06
C ILE A 872 -29.15 -24.63 -8.64
N ALA A 873 -28.03 -25.15 -8.14
CA ALA A 873 -27.40 -24.66 -6.92
C ALA A 873 -26.27 -23.71 -7.30
N TYR A 874 -26.05 -22.66 -6.51
CA TYR A 874 -24.96 -21.73 -6.72
C TYR A 874 -24.12 -21.66 -5.46
N GLU A 875 -22.84 -21.93 -5.67
CA GLU A 875 -21.78 -21.73 -4.70
C GLU A 875 -21.09 -20.43 -5.08
N GLY A 876 -21.55 -19.34 -4.46
CA GLY A 876 -21.14 -18.00 -4.84
C GLY A 876 -19.74 -17.63 -4.39
N MET A 877 -19.29 -16.49 -4.88
CA MET A 877 -18.06 -15.79 -4.45
C MET A 877 -17.96 -15.56 -2.94
N TYR A 878 -19.05 -15.75 -2.20
CA TYR A 878 -19.20 -15.53 -0.76
C TYR A 878 -19.41 -16.82 0.04
N SER A 879 -19.23 -17.97 -0.60
CA SER A 879 -19.16 -19.29 0.03
C SER A 879 -17.78 -19.43 0.68
N PHE A 880 -17.66 -19.00 1.94
CA PHE A 880 -16.64 -19.61 2.78
C PHE A 880 -17.18 -20.99 3.16
N ASP A 881 -16.39 -22.03 2.89
CA ASP A 881 -16.61 -23.37 3.43
C ASP A 881 -16.75 -23.27 4.96
N SER A 882 -18.00 -23.21 5.40
CA SER A 882 -18.48 -23.70 6.67
C SER A 882 -19.68 -24.56 6.30
N ASP A 883 -19.41 -25.78 5.87
CA ASP A 883 -20.43 -26.79 5.61
C ASP A 883 -21.49 -26.76 6.73
N LEU A 884 -22.76 -26.80 6.34
CA LEU A 884 -23.93 -27.19 7.14
C LEU A 884 -23.84 -26.98 8.67
N PHE A 885 -24.48 -25.91 9.15
CA PHE A 885 -25.11 -25.76 10.48
C PHE A 885 -24.33 -26.21 11.75
N GLN A 886 -23.90 -25.20 12.53
CA GLN A 886 -23.66 -25.19 14.01
C GLN A 886 -22.42 -25.96 14.51
N THR A 887 -21.61 -25.55 15.49
CA THR A 887 -21.68 -24.62 16.65
C THR A 887 -20.25 -24.21 17.04
N GLN A 888 -20.10 -23.23 17.93
CA GLN A 888 -18.83 -22.70 18.45
C GLN A 888 -17.86 -23.76 19.02
N ASP A 889 -16.59 -23.40 18.91
CA ASP A 889 -15.36 -23.98 19.46
C ASP A 889 -14.60 -24.97 18.57
N GLU A 890 -13.33 -24.60 18.32
CA GLU A 890 -12.26 -25.25 17.55
C GLU A 890 -12.15 -24.89 16.04
N PHE A 891 -11.24 -23.96 15.74
CA PHE A 891 -10.84 -23.54 14.37
C PHE A 891 -9.49 -24.17 13.97
N PRO A 892 -9.35 -24.68 12.74
CA PRO A 892 -8.13 -24.52 11.95
C PRO A 892 -8.21 -23.22 11.15
N GLN A 893 -7.14 -22.43 11.20
CA GLN A 893 -7.01 -21.15 10.50
C GLN A 893 -6.91 -21.36 8.98
N VAL A 894 -7.79 -20.72 8.21
CA VAL A 894 -7.55 -20.43 6.78
C VAL A 894 -6.91 -19.04 6.69
N SER A 895 -5.79 -18.97 5.99
CA SER A 895 -4.97 -17.77 5.85
C SER A 895 -5.64 -16.71 4.96
N CYS A 896 -5.83 -15.51 5.48
CA CYS A 896 -5.89 -14.30 4.65
C CYS A 896 -4.48 -14.06 4.08
N SER A 897 -4.17 -14.61 2.92
CA SER A 897 -2.99 -14.26 2.13
C SER A 897 -3.41 -13.70 0.76
N LEU A 898 -2.60 -12.76 0.26
CA LEU A 898 -2.59 -12.23 -1.10
C LEU A 898 -2.22 -13.29 -2.17
N ASP A 899 -2.32 -14.59 -1.84
CA ASP A 899 -2.09 -15.72 -2.75
C ASP A 899 -3.17 -15.82 -3.85
N ILE A 900 -4.17 -14.93 -3.83
CA ILE A 900 -5.22 -14.86 -4.85
C ILE A 900 -4.65 -14.31 -6.18
N MET A 901 -3.63 -13.44 -6.18
CA MET A 901 -3.20 -12.74 -7.40
C MET A 901 -2.67 -13.64 -8.54
N PRO A 902 -1.94 -14.74 -8.29
CA PRO A 902 -1.61 -15.72 -9.33
C PRO A 902 -2.84 -16.52 -9.80
N ASP A 903 -3.76 -16.87 -8.88
CA ASP A 903 -5.00 -17.62 -9.19
C ASP A 903 -6.00 -16.78 -10.00
N LEU A 904 -5.97 -15.45 -9.88
CA LEU A 904 -6.79 -14.52 -10.68
C LEU A 904 -6.59 -14.70 -12.21
N ASP A 905 -5.38 -15.09 -12.67
CA ASP A 905 -5.10 -15.27 -14.12
C ASP A 905 -5.60 -16.64 -14.52
N GLN A 906 -5.44 -17.64 -13.65
CA GLN A 906 -5.88 -19.01 -13.87
C GLN A 906 -7.41 -19.11 -14.00
N ASP A 907 -8.19 -18.38 -13.20
CA ASP A 907 -9.67 -18.43 -13.26
C ASP A 907 -10.22 -17.82 -14.55
N TRP A 908 -9.69 -16.67 -14.98
CA TRP A 908 -10.07 -16.04 -16.26
C TRP A 908 -9.55 -16.87 -17.44
N GLU A 909 -8.30 -17.33 -17.41
CA GLU A 909 -7.74 -18.19 -18.45
C GLU A 909 -8.51 -19.51 -18.53
N SER A 910 -8.93 -20.10 -17.41
CA SER A 910 -9.78 -21.29 -17.38
C SER A 910 -11.15 -21.03 -18.02
N PHE A 911 -11.79 -19.90 -17.69
CA PHE A 911 -13.06 -19.50 -18.31
C PHE A 911 -12.94 -19.23 -19.81
N PHE A 912 -11.76 -18.81 -20.26
CA PHE A 912 -11.47 -18.56 -21.68
C PHE A 912 -10.97 -19.79 -22.44
N ASN A 913 -10.38 -20.77 -21.76
CA ASN A 913 -9.76 -21.97 -22.35
C ASN A 913 -10.59 -23.25 -22.16
N SER A 914 -11.89 -23.16 -21.82
CA SER A 914 -12.73 -24.32 -21.44
C SER A 914 -13.08 -25.30 -22.58
N ASP A 915 -12.31 -25.35 -23.66
CA ASP A 915 -12.40 -26.37 -24.72
C ASP A 915 -11.43 -27.55 -24.44
N ILE A 916 -11.54 -28.19 -23.26
CA ILE A 916 -10.98 -29.53 -22.99
C ILE A 916 -12.07 -30.46 -22.49
#